data_AF-A0A6J2JVV4-F1
#
_entry.id   AF-A0A6J2JVV4-F1
#
_cell.length_a   1.000
_cell.length_b   1.000
_cell.length_c   1.000
_cell.angle_alpha   90.00
_cell.angle_beta   90.00
_cell.angle_gamma   90.00
#
_symmetry.space_group_name_H-M   'P 1'
#
loop_
_entity.id
_entity.type
_entity.pdbx_description
1 polymer ?
#
loop_
_entity_poly.entity_id
_entity_poly.type
_entity_poly.pdbx_seq_one_letter_code
_entity_poly.pdbx_strand_id
1 'polypeptide(L)'
;MVGVGVAEAGGGGGGVPGDGYYGEYYPPEQYYVPPDMCPHPQQHPQHAHMCTVLPEYGGLPVVTSGTMMPPLMPPVLDENMRQYLMHQHAQHPHHAPHHQPPHHQPPHHQPPPHHQPPHHYGPTNGAGGPQHFYGAGYPAHFHHVPPHHMQHSPPPPIYQKDERTQRQYSKLKQKLERKNNNRNNGVVTDVTSGTSTPTLSPRKELNGRGGTTSGAWSEGEGSSAGASVHSDEDDTQAILELMSTARKPQVSDMTPTSALVQWNSQLPEGVPPPNLELTYDLILGDRGRYKAIYSGPSLSCRVRDLRPGCEYSVYLQIRPGAVTGATTEAVTFRAPAAPPDRVPAPKVTQRSRNSLLLRWPSAADNGARLQYYVLEMDDGDGFKEISRPRTRQHSATGLRPQTRYIFRIAAVNECGRGEWSEEVTVWTYGSPPPAPAPPVLDSAASESLALSWERRGEEEFTLQMDDIARGHGFLPVYNGPDRTHVCKGLRRASDYRFRLCCETTDGQGPYSTDVTYRTLPERPGAPGRPSAKGKIHSRAFRLRWEPPSDDGGAPVEQYTLELDAGDGFQSAYSGPDREAHCDRLQPGTDYRARVRCLNSAGESDWSSTETVTTDATIPAACDAPEPTSEPRATTLPLRWKPPSCTGGTPLTEYRVEVANAQGIARLAHAGLETECIVRELSPGRPYRVWVTACNRVGSGPPSSVLEFETAAAPPDAPDAPITNVQSPNAVQLEWTAPPDNGANIIDYRVEMSAANVDDAYTEIYRGSETNCSIDRLTPFTPYFFRVCATNVAGRGAWSAVRDVLTPRAPPAAPSALRYEATADSLRLQWRAPACHGADILHYRVEVGDAAFDTEGPTPERLVEGLEPDVSYRVRVAALNELGLGDWSEESRARTRPPPPVPPILRCSPPAHNHLRLEWDATGTEGVHYCVEMRSPDGREFRPVYRGSARSCKVKKLRESCAYAFRIRAADERGGRGPWSEPVTFETGSAPPPAPRAPVLQLLAPRLALVQWDVIDDAEYVLQSARGKDALFKQVYAGCDTQFRLEELEAGGEYVVRVCAVRGGLAGAWSAPARLLVPVPAAAPRVRRPRPARPLPARHAALLMATGFLVLAVLVAVLLQRLVEPRA
;
A
#
# COMPACT_ATOMS: atom_id res chain seq x y z
N MET A 1 38.59 20.77 14.20
CA MET A 1 39.84 20.02 14.47
C MET A 1 39.49 18.64 15.05
N VAL A 2 40.45 17.72 15.08
CA VAL A 2 40.61 16.49 15.92
C VAL A 2 39.46 16.14 16.90
N GLY A 3 38.92 14.91 17.00
CA GLY A 3 39.15 13.65 16.25
C GLY A 3 39.73 12.47 17.07
N VAL A 4 39.36 11.24 16.69
CA VAL A 4 39.95 9.91 17.07
C VAL A 4 39.59 9.31 18.45
N GLY A 5 39.36 7.97 18.47
CA GLY A 5 39.25 7.09 19.67
C GLY A 5 37.95 6.25 19.70
N VAL A 6 37.77 5.06 19.08
CA VAL A 6 38.54 3.79 18.92
C VAL A 6 38.25 2.72 20.00
N ALA A 7 37.67 1.57 19.56
CA ALA A 7 37.68 0.22 20.18
C ALA A 7 36.93 0.03 21.55
N GLU A 8 36.49 -1.16 21.99
CA GLU A 8 36.17 -2.44 21.33
C GLU A 8 35.27 -3.34 22.25
N ALA A 9 34.73 -4.42 21.68
CA ALA A 9 34.35 -5.70 22.32
C ALA A 9 33.19 -5.80 23.36
N GLY A 10 32.43 -6.91 23.24
CA GLY A 10 31.56 -7.48 24.29
C GLY A 10 30.09 -7.01 24.31
N GLY A 11 29.10 -7.87 24.61
CA GLY A 11 29.27 -9.30 24.91
C GLY A 11 28.09 -10.08 25.51
N GLY A 12 26.83 -9.85 25.12
CA GLY A 12 25.70 -10.77 25.36
C GLY A 12 25.16 -10.94 26.80
N GLY A 13 23.97 -11.55 26.92
CA GLY A 13 23.36 -12.00 28.18
C GLY A 13 22.28 -11.08 28.75
N GLY A 14 21.07 -11.61 28.98
CA GLY A 14 19.99 -10.94 29.71
C GLY A 14 19.87 -11.44 31.15
N GLY A 15 19.23 -10.65 32.02
CA GLY A 15 18.99 -11.04 33.42
C GLY A 15 18.26 -9.98 34.26
N VAL A 16 16.98 -10.22 34.52
CA VAL A 16 16.14 -9.60 35.57
C VAL A 16 15.97 -10.71 36.63
N PRO A 17 16.12 -10.50 37.97
CA PRO A 17 15.28 -9.59 38.78
C PRO A 17 15.92 -8.98 40.07
N GLY A 18 15.11 -8.23 40.86
CA GLY A 18 15.19 -8.32 42.35
C GLY A 18 15.31 -7.03 43.20
N ASP A 19 14.17 -6.42 43.53
CA ASP A 19 13.70 -5.86 44.84
C ASP A 19 14.57 -4.96 45.78
N GLY A 20 13.90 -3.99 46.44
CA GLY A 20 14.42 -3.26 47.63
C GLY A 20 14.12 -1.73 47.67
N TYR A 21 12.88 -1.23 47.82
CA TYR A 21 12.02 -1.03 49.03
C TYR A 21 12.25 0.24 49.90
N TYR A 22 11.13 0.78 50.41
CA TYR A 22 10.91 1.98 51.27
C TYR A 22 11.08 3.37 50.61
N GLY A 23 10.12 4.31 50.72
CA GLY A 23 8.74 4.19 51.23
C GLY A 23 7.93 5.51 51.25
N GLU A 24 6.64 5.43 50.87
CA GLU A 24 5.41 6.04 51.45
C GLU A 24 5.37 7.57 51.80
N TYR A 25 4.29 8.36 51.68
CA TYR A 25 2.81 8.19 51.58
C TYR A 25 2.21 9.37 50.75
N TYR A 26 1.01 9.35 50.13
CA TYR A 26 0.13 8.28 49.61
C TYR A 26 -0.93 8.92 48.65
N PRO A 27 -1.47 8.20 47.63
CA PRO A 27 -2.62 8.62 46.80
C PRO A 27 -3.98 8.22 47.47
N PRO A 28 -5.18 8.09 46.83
CA PRO A 28 -5.60 8.30 45.42
C PRO A 28 -6.99 8.99 45.21
N GLU A 29 -7.43 9.14 43.95
CA GLU A 29 -8.71 8.53 43.51
C GLU A 29 -8.77 8.29 41.98
N GLN A 30 -8.96 7.03 41.58
CA GLN A 30 -9.31 6.51 40.23
C GLN A 30 -9.91 5.10 40.40
N TYR A 31 -10.71 4.60 39.44
CA TYR A 31 -11.21 3.21 39.42
C TYR A 31 -11.28 2.62 37.99
N TYR A 32 -11.12 1.30 37.86
CA TYR A 32 -10.78 0.65 36.58
C TYR A 32 -11.13 -0.87 36.51
N VAL A 33 -12.08 -1.30 35.64
CA VAL A 33 -12.07 -2.59 34.85
C VAL A 33 -12.12 -3.92 35.68
N PRO A 34 -12.19 -5.20 35.16
CA PRO A 34 -12.78 -5.88 33.95
C PRO A 34 -14.13 -6.60 34.34
N PRO A 35 -14.56 -7.85 33.99
CA PRO A 35 -14.18 -8.90 32.99
C PRO A 35 -15.37 -9.60 32.22
N ASP A 36 -15.11 -10.80 31.66
CA ASP A 36 -15.93 -11.65 30.75
C ASP A 36 -17.03 -12.57 31.34
N MET A 37 -17.98 -13.00 30.48
CA MET A 37 -18.40 -14.42 30.23
C MET A 37 -19.62 -14.52 29.25
N CYS A 38 -19.73 -15.62 28.49
CA CYS A 38 -20.88 -15.92 27.59
C CYS A 38 -21.92 -16.87 28.24
N PRO A 39 -23.17 -16.97 27.73
CA PRO A 39 -23.48 -18.06 26.79
C PRO A 39 -24.58 -17.78 25.72
N HIS A 40 -24.74 -18.74 24.80
CA HIS A 40 -25.86 -18.91 23.83
C HIS A 40 -27.01 -19.76 24.48
N PRO A 41 -28.17 -20.14 23.85
CA PRO A 41 -28.40 -20.33 22.41
C PRO A 41 -29.84 -19.99 21.84
N GLN A 42 -30.07 -20.31 20.55
CA GLN A 42 -31.37 -20.51 19.86
C GLN A 42 -32.26 -19.24 19.62
N GLN A 43 -33.10 -19.14 18.56
CA GLN A 43 -33.48 -20.06 17.47
C GLN A 43 -33.87 -19.28 16.15
N HIS A 44 -33.72 -19.91 14.98
CA HIS A 44 -34.30 -19.50 13.66
C HIS A 44 -35.74 -20.09 13.52
N PRO A 45 -36.55 -19.89 12.42
CA PRO A 45 -36.27 -19.44 11.03
C PRO A 45 -37.36 -18.41 10.51
N GLN A 46 -37.77 -18.17 9.24
CA GLN A 46 -37.24 -18.23 7.85
C GLN A 46 -38.15 -17.38 6.90
N HIS A 47 -37.61 -16.81 5.80
CA HIS A 47 -38.31 -16.36 4.55
C HIS A 47 -39.43 -15.28 4.67
N ALA A 48 -39.99 -14.70 3.58
CA ALA A 48 -39.46 -14.15 2.31
C ALA A 48 -40.59 -13.36 1.54
N HIS A 49 -40.23 -12.72 0.41
CA HIS A 49 -41.11 -12.21 -0.68
C HIS A 49 -41.89 -10.87 -0.56
N MET A 50 -41.43 -9.91 -1.38
CA MET A 50 -42.18 -9.17 -2.43
C MET A 50 -43.49 -8.36 -2.15
N CYS A 51 -43.39 -7.08 -2.51
CA CYS A 51 -44.29 -6.33 -3.42
C CYS A 51 -45.62 -5.68 -2.96
N THR A 52 -45.63 -4.34 -3.09
CA THR A 52 -46.64 -3.48 -3.77
C THR A 52 -47.88 -2.89 -3.06
N VAL A 53 -48.28 -1.73 -3.60
CA VAL A 53 -49.56 -0.98 -3.53
C VAL A 53 -49.72 0.12 -2.44
N LEU A 54 -50.33 1.24 -2.85
CA LEU A 54 -50.67 2.49 -2.11
C LEU A 54 -52.13 2.48 -1.59
N PRO A 55 -52.56 3.42 -0.72
CA PRO A 55 -53.26 4.67 -1.16
C PRO A 55 -52.89 5.90 -0.26
N GLU A 56 -53.47 7.11 -0.28
CA GLU A 56 -54.51 7.82 -1.08
C GLU A 56 -53.87 9.06 -1.79
N TYR A 57 -54.46 9.89 -2.67
CA TYR A 57 -55.80 10.48 -2.92
C TYR A 57 -56.18 11.76 -2.12
N GLY A 58 -56.44 12.87 -2.83
CA GLY A 58 -57.14 14.07 -2.33
C GLY A 58 -56.57 15.45 -2.73
N GLY A 59 -57.18 16.14 -3.73
CA GLY A 59 -56.95 17.59 -3.98
C GLY A 59 -56.84 18.01 -5.47
N LEU A 60 -57.78 18.84 -5.94
CA LEU A 60 -57.87 19.49 -7.27
C LEU A 60 -58.17 21.01 -7.04
N PRO A 61 -58.33 21.94 -8.03
CA PRO A 61 -58.50 21.76 -9.50
C PRO A 61 -57.89 22.85 -10.46
N VAL A 62 -58.17 22.72 -11.78
CA VAL A 62 -58.06 23.70 -12.91
C VAL A 62 -56.67 24.33 -13.18
N VAL A 63 -55.90 24.08 -14.27
CA VAL A 63 -56.11 23.88 -15.74
C VAL A 63 -56.09 25.18 -16.59
N THR A 64 -54.98 25.43 -17.31
CA THR A 64 -54.99 25.63 -18.79
C THR A 64 -53.60 25.57 -19.45
N SER A 65 -53.61 25.02 -20.66
CA SER A 65 -52.63 24.91 -21.76
C SER A 65 -51.49 25.93 -21.91
N GLY A 66 -50.33 25.49 -22.43
CA GLY A 66 -49.37 26.37 -23.12
C GLY A 66 -47.93 25.85 -23.28
N THR A 67 -47.58 25.23 -24.41
CA THR A 67 -46.19 24.88 -24.77
C THR A 67 -45.57 25.99 -25.64
N MET A 68 -44.37 26.50 -25.31
CA MET A 68 -43.43 27.17 -26.23
C MET A 68 -42.03 27.36 -25.60
N MET A 69 -41.05 27.76 -26.41
CA MET A 69 -39.60 27.85 -26.12
C MET A 69 -39.15 29.20 -25.45
N PRO A 70 -37.90 29.32 -24.94
CA PRO A 70 -37.45 30.42 -24.05
C PRO A 70 -37.01 31.69 -24.81
N PRO A 71 -36.58 32.77 -24.11
CA PRO A 71 -35.13 33.08 -24.06
C PRO A 71 -34.62 33.91 -22.84
N LEU A 72 -33.34 34.32 -22.91
CA LEU A 72 -32.67 35.51 -22.32
C LEU A 72 -31.93 35.47 -20.94
N MET A 73 -30.71 36.05 -20.99
CA MET A 73 -29.92 36.72 -19.91
C MET A 73 -30.53 38.14 -19.62
N PRO A 74 -29.93 39.15 -18.92
CA PRO A 74 -28.64 39.31 -18.18
C PRO A 74 -28.91 39.83 -16.72
N PRO A 75 -28.02 40.56 -15.99
CA PRO A 75 -26.59 40.88 -16.17
C PRO A 75 -25.72 40.25 -15.04
N VAL A 76 -24.86 40.87 -14.22
CA VAL A 76 -24.59 42.28 -13.79
C VAL A 76 -23.23 42.80 -14.33
N LEU A 77 -23.05 44.12 -14.34
CA LEU A 77 -21.81 44.85 -14.65
C LEU A 77 -21.62 45.98 -13.62
N ASP A 78 -20.38 46.18 -13.13
CA ASP A 78 -19.70 47.47 -12.91
C ASP A 78 -18.26 47.19 -12.39
N GLU A 79 -17.28 48.10 -12.35
CA GLU A 79 -17.36 49.56 -12.45
C GLU A 79 -16.25 50.19 -13.35
N ASN A 80 -16.25 51.52 -13.47
CA ASN A 80 -15.59 52.32 -14.50
C ASN A 80 -14.21 52.91 -14.08
N MET A 81 -13.34 53.24 -15.06
CA MET A 81 -12.86 54.64 -15.26
C MET A 81 -11.97 54.90 -16.52
N ARG A 82 -12.45 55.84 -17.35
CA ARG A 82 -11.74 56.96 -18.04
C ARG A 82 -10.49 56.74 -18.94
N GLN A 83 -10.76 56.68 -20.25
CA GLN A 83 -10.32 57.61 -21.33
C GLN A 83 -9.00 58.43 -21.20
N TYR A 84 -8.24 58.54 -22.32
CA TYR A 84 -7.77 59.86 -22.84
C TYR A 84 -7.39 59.86 -24.36
N LEU A 85 -7.91 60.86 -25.08
CA LEU A 85 -7.61 61.47 -26.41
C LEU A 85 -7.16 60.73 -27.72
N MET A 86 -7.55 61.39 -28.83
CA MET A 86 -7.34 61.12 -30.27
C MET A 86 -5.99 61.71 -30.81
N HIS A 87 -5.58 61.79 -32.11
CA HIS A 87 -6.25 61.78 -33.43
C HIS A 87 -5.25 61.76 -34.65
N GLN A 88 -5.76 61.82 -35.90
CA GLN A 88 -5.09 62.18 -37.21
C GLN A 88 -4.11 61.19 -37.92
N HIS A 89 -3.91 61.19 -39.26
CA HIS A 89 -4.84 61.37 -40.42
C HIS A 89 -4.19 61.03 -41.81
N ALA A 90 -4.93 60.33 -42.71
CA ALA A 90 -4.86 60.36 -44.21
C ALA A 90 -3.55 59.87 -44.93
N GLN A 91 -3.45 59.54 -46.25
CA GLN A 91 -4.24 59.80 -47.49
C GLN A 91 -4.23 58.60 -48.50
N HIS A 92 -4.96 58.71 -49.63
CA HIS A 92 -5.04 57.78 -50.79
C HIS A 92 -4.87 58.55 -52.14
N PRO A 93 -4.57 57.91 -53.30
CA PRO A 93 -5.60 57.82 -54.37
C PRO A 93 -5.55 56.65 -55.40
N HIS A 94 -6.75 56.24 -55.86
CA HIS A 94 -7.22 55.75 -57.18
C HIS A 94 -6.36 54.92 -58.18
N HIS A 95 -6.88 53.76 -58.63
CA HIS A 95 -7.81 53.66 -59.80
C HIS A 95 -8.49 52.26 -59.93
N ALA A 96 -9.59 52.16 -60.69
CA ALA A 96 -10.39 50.95 -61.00
C ALA A 96 -10.95 51.06 -62.46
N PRO A 97 -11.65 50.09 -63.12
CA PRO A 97 -12.91 49.44 -62.63
C PRO A 97 -13.23 47.97 -63.07
N HIS A 98 -14.11 47.26 -62.34
CA HIS A 98 -15.46 46.80 -62.80
C HIS A 98 -16.17 45.79 -61.86
N HIS A 99 -17.48 46.04 -61.64
CA HIS A 99 -18.57 45.16 -61.15
C HIS A 99 -18.62 44.61 -59.70
N GLN A 100 -19.87 44.52 -59.22
CA GLN A 100 -20.43 44.21 -57.89
C GLN A 100 -21.98 44.17 -58.04
N PRO A 101 -22.83 43.84 -57.04
CA PRO A 101 -22.73 42.89 -55.89
C PRO A 101 -24.08 42.07 -55.81
N PRO A 102 -24.66 41.62 -54.66
CA PRO A 102 -24.17 41.28 -53.30
C PRO A 102 -24.61 39.87 -52.76
N HIS A 103 -24.20 39.57 -51.51
CA HIS A 103 -24.68 38.54 -50.55
C HIS A 103 -24.14 37.08 -50.69
N HIS A 104 -23.63 36.42 -49.62
CA HIS A 104 -23.28 36.90 -48.26
C HIS A 104 -22.30 35.97 -47.48
N GLN A 105 -21.74 36.50 -46.38
CA GLN A 105 -21.00 35.88 -45.25
C GLN A 105 -19.58 35.27 -45.45
N PRO A 106 -18.56 35.98 -44.92
CA PRO A 106 -17.27 35.47 -44.39
C PRO A 106 -17.11 35.89 -42.88
N PRO A 107 -15.94 35.87 -42.20
CA PRO A 107 -14.59 35.43 -42.60
C PRO A 107 -13.80 34.53 -41.61
N HIS A 108 -12.86 33.73 -42.14
CA HIS A 108 -11.58 33.45 -41.48
C HIS A 108 -10.58 34.59 -41.79
N HIS A 109 -9.62 34.88 -40.91
CA HIS A 109 -8.47 35.73 -41.24
C HIS A 109 -7.11 35.16 -40.79
N GLN A 110 -6.02 35.78 -41.27
CA GLN A 110 -4.77 35.13 -41.66
C GLN A 110 -3.54 36.10 -41.49
N PRO A 111 -2.31 35.90 -42.06
CA PRO A 111 -1.07 36.59 -41.65
C PRO A 111 -0.86 37.96 -42.36
N PRO A 112 0.36 38.57 -42.51
CA PRO A 112 1.36 38.14 -43.54
C PRO A 112 2.86 38.52 -43.16
N PRO A 113 3.85 38.94 -44.01
CA PRO A 113 5.27 38.48 -43.90
C PRO A 113 6.41 39.56 -44.11
N HIS A 114 7.63 39.13 -44.50
CA HIS A 114 8.86 39.88 -44.92
C HIS A 114 9.77 40.43 -43.76
N HIS A 115 11.09 40.70 -43.90
CA HIS A 115 12.00 40.96 -45.05
C HIS A 115 13.41 40.26 -44.98
N GLN A 116 14.33 40.62 -45.89
CA GLN A 116 15.67 40.02 -46.20
C GLN A 116 16.83 40.99 -45.78
N PRO A 117 18.06 41.04 -46.38
CA PRO A 117 19.04 40.07 -46.94
C PRO A 117 20.44 40.26 -46.22
N PRO A 118 21.68 40.07 -46.78
CA PRO A 118 22.19 39.43 -48.01
C PRO A 118 23.32 38.36 -47.73
N HIS A 119 24.12 37.78 -48.65
CA HIS A 119 24.48 38.08 -50.05
C HIS A 119 24.97 36.83 -50.85
N HIS A 120 25.05 36.99 -52.18
CA HIS A 120 25.88 36.26 -53.17
C HIS A 120 25.37 34.98 -53.88
N TYR A 121 25.98 34.73 -55.05
CA TYR A 121 25.54 33.90 -56.19
C TYR A 121 26.48 32.71 -56.45
N GLY A 122 26.01 31.65 -57.14
CA GLY A 122 26.88 30.66 -57.81
C GLY A 122 26.23 29.27 -57.99
N PRO A 123 26.17 28.65 -59.19
CA PRO A 123 25.28 27.50 -59.42
C PRO A 123 25.90 26.18 -59.91
N THR A 124 25.17 25.09 -59.63
CA THR A 124 24.98 23.86 -60.45
C THR A 124 26.11 22.86 -60.76
N ASN A 125 25.74 21.59 -60.60
CA ASN A 125 26.15 20.39 -61.37
C ASN A 125 27.58 19.82 -61.25
N GLY A 126 27.64 18.53 -60.89
CA GLY A 126 28.40 17.55 -61.70
C GLY A 126 29.45 16.67 -61.00
N ALA A 127 29.05 15.45 -60.66
CA ALA A 127 29.87 14.21 -60.58
C ALA A 127 31.07 14.13 -59.60
N GLY A 128 31.42 12.89 -59.21
CA GLY A 128 32.72 12.55 -58.65
C GLY A 128 32.74 12.08 -57.18
N GLY A 129 32.98 10.79 -56.99
CA GLY A 129 33.89 10.29 -55.95
C GLY A 129 35.09 9.62 -56.65
N PRO A 130 35.89 8.76 -55.99
CA PRO A 130 35.98 8.44 -54.55
C PRO A 130 37.44 8.55 -54.03
N GLN A 131 37.73 8.14 -52.77
CA GLN A 131 38.83 7.18 -52.42
C GLN A 131 38.96 6.93 -50.90
N HIS A 132 39.61 5.82 -50.55
CA HIS A 132 40.05 5.41 -49.19
C HIS A 132 41.59 5.46 -49.09
N PHE A 133 42.19 5.27 -47.90
CA PHE A 133 43.33 4.36 -47.60
C PHE A 133 43.46 4.25 -46.05
N TYR A 134 43.28 3.07 -45.43
CA TYR A 134 44.31 2.18 -44.79
C TYR A 134 45.19 2.80 -43.68
N GLY A 135 45.70 2.07 -42.68
CA GLY A 135 45.69 0.63 -42.31
C GLY A 135 46.59 0.43 -41.05
N ALA A 136 46.84 -0.74 -40.46
CA ALA A 136 46.40 -2.15 -40.62
C ALA A 136 46.60 -2.85 -39.23
N GLY A 137 46.38 -4.14 -38.96
CA GLY A 137 46.08 -5.33 -39.79
C GLY A 137 45.41 -6.44 -38.93
N TYR A 138 45.91 -7.68 -38.80
CA TYR A 138 47.08 -8.31 -39.43
C TYR A 138 46.87 -9.86 -39.61
N PRO A 139 47.67 -10.87 -39.14
CA PRO A 139 47.43 -12.30 -39.43
C PRO A 139 46.58 -13.01 -38.33
N ALA A 140 46.30 -14.33 -38.29
CA ALA A 140 46.89 -15.48 -38.99
C ALA A 140 45.96 -16.72 -39.15
N HIS A 141 46.45 -17.71 -39.90
CA HIS A 141 46.14 -19.15 -39.95
C HIS A 141 44.70 -19.72 -40.22
N PHE A 142 44.53 -20.07 -41.50
CA PHE A 142 43.91 -21.29 -42.08
C PHE A 142 42.38 -21.46 -42.27
N HIS A 143 42.06 -21.78 -43.53
CA HIS A 143 40.81 -22.27 -44.17
C HIS A 143 39.50 -21.46 -43.97
N HIS A 144 38.92 -20.76 -44.96
CA HIS A 144 38.55 -21.03 -46.39
C HIS A 144 37.17 -21.69 -46.58
N VAL A 145 36.28 -21.24 -47.50
CA VAL A 145 36.19 -20.04 -48.38
C VAL A 145 34.68 -19.73 -48.66
N PRO A 146 34.25 -18.47 -48.93
CA PRO A 146 32.84 -18.11 -49.16
C PRO A 146 32.51 -17.74 -50.66
N PRO A 147 31.70 -16.72 -51.08
CA PRO A 147 30.55 -16.98 -51.98
C PRO A 147 30.42 -16.06 -53.25
N HIS A 148 29.20 -15.96 -53.82
CA HIS A 148 28.74 -15.21 -55.02
C HIS A 148 28.94 -15.96 -56.37
N HIS A 149 28.20 -15.72 -57.48
CA HIS A 149 27.38 -14.55 -57.86
C HIS A 149 26.28 -14.85 -58.93
N MET A 150 25.37 -13.87 -59.16
CA MET A 150 24.48 -13.64 -60.34
C MET A 150 23.26 -14.53 -60.67
N GLN A 151 22.35 -13.93 -61.46
CA GLN A 151 21.10 -14.46 -62.06
C GLN A 151 21.19 -14.44 -63.60
N HIS A 152 20.48 -15.33 -64.30
CA HIS A 152 19.62 -15.06 -65.49
C HIS A 152 18.98 -16.37 -66.03
N SER A 153 17.89 -16.25 -66.81
CA SER A 153 17.01 -17.33 -67.34
C SER A 153 17.58 -18.06 -68.60
N PRO A 154 16.95 -19.09 -69.24
CA PRO A 154 15.59 -19.69 -69.08
C PRO A 154 15.53 -21.27 -69.09
N PRO A 155 14.33 -21.91 -69.03
CA PRO A 155 14.17 -23.37 -69.00
C PRO A 155 13.60 -24.05 -70.28
N PRO A 156 14.03 -25.29 -70.59
CA PRO A 156 13.14 -26.33 -71.17
C PRO A 156 13.47 -27.77 -70.66
N PRO A 157 12.82 -28.87 -71.13
CA PRO A 157 11.38 -29.15 -71.11
C PRO A 157 11.05 -30.52 -70.44
N ILE A 158 9.83 -31.05 -70.67
CA ILE A 158 9.19 -32.18 -69.94
C ILE A 158 9.44 -33.55 -70.61
N TYR A 159 9.67 -34.67 -69.87
CA TYR A 159 8.91 -35.95 -69.98
C TYR A 159 9.34 -37.15 -69.06
N GLN A 160 8.37 -37.66 -68.29
CA GLN A 160 8.04 -39.08 -67.97
C GLN A 160 8.88 -40.04 -67.07
N LYS A 161 8.09 -40.96 -66.44
CA LYS A 161 8.35 -42.33 -65.92
C LYS A 161 8.95 -42.52 -64.50
N ASP A 162 8.68 -43.64 -63.79
CA ASP A 162 7.93 -44.87 -64.15
C ASP A 162 7.13 -45.51 -62.98
N GLU A 163 6.01 -46.18 -63.25
CA GLU A 163 5.05 -46.72 -62.24
C GLU A 163 5.46 -48.09 -61.60
N ARG A 164 6.74 -48.44 -61.58
CA ARG A 164 7.13 -49.87 -61.40
C ARG A 164 7.27 -50.35 -59.94
N THR A 165 7.41 -49.47 -58.96
CA THR A 165 7.72 -49.82 -57.56
C THR A 165 6.51 -50.11 -56.67
N GLN A 166 5.36 -49.45 -56.87
CA GLN A 166 4.21 -49.59 -55.95
C GLN A 166 3.55 -50.98 -56.00
N ARG A 167 3.59 -51.71 -57.14
CA ARG A 167 2.94 -53.02 -57.30
C ARG A 167 3.65 -54.18 -56.56
N GLN A 168 4.84 -53.97 -56.01
CA GLN A 168 5.51 -54.97 -55.15
C GLN A 168 5.12 -54.80 -53.66
N TYR A 169 4.89 -53.58 -53.20
CA TYR A 169 4.64 -53.29 -51.78
C TYR A 169 3.30 -53.87 -51.28
N SER A 170 2.25 -53.79 -52.11
CA SER A 170 0.91 -54.30 -51.77
C SER A 170 0.87 -55.83 -51.58
N LYS A 171 1.64 -56.59 -52.37
CA LYS A 171 1.73 -58.05 -52.26
C LYS A 171 2.45 -58.53 -51.00
N LEU A 172 3.26 -57.68 -50.35
CA LEU A 172 3.91 -58.02 -49.09
C LEU A 172 2.95 -57.82 -47.90
N LYS A 173 2.23 -56.69 -47.86
CA LYS A 173 1.29 -56.36 -46.77
C LYS A 173 0.17 -57.40 -46.62
N GLN A 174 -0.47 -57.77 -47.74
CA GLN A 174 -1.57 -58.76 -47.75
C GLN A 174 -1.12 -60.19 -47.32
N LYS A 175 0.20 -60.46 -47.30
CA LYS A 175 0.76 -61.75 -46.85
C LYS A 175 1.08 -61.77 -45.35
N LEU A 176 1.09 -60.62 -44.68
CA LEU A 176 1.34 -60.48 -43.24
C LEU A 176 0.04 -60.61 -42.43
N GLU A 177 -1.02 -59.92 -42.85
CA GLU A 177 -2.32 -59.89 -42.18
C GLU A 177 -2.98 -61.27 -42.08
N ARG A 178 -2.82 -62.13 -43.11
CA ARG A 178 -3.30 -63.53 -43.10
C ARG A 178 -2.61 -64.45 -42.08
N LYS A 179 -1.56 -64.02 -41.37
CA LYS A 179 -0.84 -64.84 -40.39
C LYS A 179 -1.15 -64.49 -38.93
N ASN A 180 -1.86 -63.39 -38.65
CA ASN A 180 -2.11 -62.93 -37.28
C ASN A 180 -3.46 -63.40 -36.69
N ASN A 181 -4.39 -63.86 -37.53
CA ASN A 181 -5.78 -64.16 -37.14
C ASN A 181 -6.01 -65.59 -36.61
N ASN A 182 -5.01 -66.20 -35.97
CA ASN A 182 -5.10 -67.55 -35.42
C ASN A 182 -4.26 -67.71 -34.13
N ARG A 183 -4.67 -67.02 -33.05
CA ARG A 183 -4.13 -67.24 -31.70
C ARG A 183 -5.13 -66.83 -30.62
N ASN A 184 -5.34 -67.74 -29.66
CA ASN A 184 -6.05 -67.62 -28.37
C ASN A 184 -7.58 -67.36 -28.36
N ASN A 185 -8.32 -68.44 -28.07
CA ASN A 185 -9.45 -68.40 -27.12
C ASN A 185 -8.93 -68.06 -25.70
N GLY A 186 -9.78 -67.53 -24.78
CA GLY A 186 -9.29 -67.11 -23.46
C GLY A 186 -10.29 -66.71 -22.34
N VAL A 187 -11.33 -67.51 -22.06
CA VAL A 187 -11.79 -67.84 -20.67
C VAL A 187 -12.34 -66.73 -19.70
N VAL A 188 -13.69 -66.68 -19.59
CA VAL A 188 -14.54 -66.72 -18.34
C VAL A 188 -14.70 -65.51 -17.38
N THR A 189 -15.84 -65.50 -16.64
CA THR A 189 -16.34 -64.66 -15.50
C THR A 189 -16.92 -63.26 -15.78
N ASP A 190 -18.03 -62.81 -15.15
CA ASP A 190 -19.17 -63.59 -14.59
C ASP A 190 -20.48 -62.77 -14.35
N VAL A 191 -21.58 -63.50 -14.17
CA VAL A 191 -22.87 -63.20 -13.46
C VAL A 191 -23.41 -61.75 -13.37
N THR A 192 -24.63 -61.55 -13.91
CA THR A 192 -25.80 -61.10 -13.11
C THR A 192 -27.12 -61.62 -13.70
N SER A 193 -28.17 -61.78 -12.89
CA SER A 193 -29.34 -62.62 -13.19
C SER A 193 -30.67 -61.86 -13.39
N GLY A 194 -31.55 -62.40 -14.24
CA GLY A 194 -32.90 -61.87 -14.46
C GLY A 194 -33.83 -62.89 -15.14
N THR A 195 -34.50 -63.74 -14.35
CA THR A 195 -35.54 -64.69 -14.80
C THR A 195 -36.83 -63.97 -15.19
N SER A 196 -37.53 -64.36 -16.26
CA SER A 196 -38.60 -65.37 -16.16
C SER A 196 -38.89 -66.11 -17.50
N THR A 197 -39.68 -67.19 -17.46
CA THR A 197 -39.81 -68.20 -18.54
C THR A 197 -41.10 -68.11 -19.38
N PRO A 198 -41.06 -68.49 -20.67
CA PRO A 198 -42.22 -68.51 -21.58
C PRO A 198 -42.90 -69.89 -21.73
N THR A 199 -44.02 -69.92 -22.45
CA THR A 199 -44.77 -71.13 -22.87
C THR A 199 -45.44 -70.91 -24.24
N LEU A 200 -45.74 -71.91 -25.08
CA LEU A 200 -45.07 -73.18 -25.38
C LEU A 200 -45.74 -73.81 -26.64
N SER A 201 -44.99 -74.21 -27.68
CA SER A 201 -45.40 -75.25 -28.66
C SER A 201 -44.25 -75.65 -29.61
N PRO A 202 -44.22 -76.90 -30.14
CA PRO A 202 -42.94 -77.63 -30.17
C PRO A 202 -42.56 -78.41 -31.45
N ARG A 203 -41.36 -79.02 -31.39
CA ARG A 203 -40.70 -79.94 -32.35
C ARG A 203 -40.03 -79.21 -33.54
N LYS A 204 -38.91 -79.71 -34.09
CA LYS A 204 -38.45 -81.12 -34.17
C LYS A 204 -36.92 -81.23 -34.35
N GLU A 205 -36.21 -81.89 -33.43
CA GLU A 205 -34.84 -82.39 -33.64
C GLU A 205 -34.61 -83.72 -32.91
N LEU A 206 -33.68 -84.55 -33.42
CA LEU A 206 -33.16 -85.76 -32.77
C LEU A 206 -31.95 -86.32 -33.56
N ASN A 207 -30.76 -86.49 -32.94
CA ASN A 207 -29.70 -87.34 -33.52
C ASN A 207 -28.61 -87.80 -32.52
N GLY A 208 -28.17 -89.06 -32.63
CA GLY A 208 -27.00 -89.64 -31.94
C GLY A 208 -27.22 -90.19 -30.51
N ARG A 209 -26.47 -91.21 -30.05
CA ARG A 209 -25.47 -92.05 -30.75
C ARG A 209 -25.05 -93.32 -29.96
N GLY A 210 -24.83 -94.44 -30.66
CA GLY A 210 -24.01 -95.60 -30.22
C GLY A 210 -24.76 -96.84 -29.68
N GLY A 211 -24.37 -98.09 -29.98
CA GLY A 211 -23.35 -98.57 -30.94
C GLY A 211 -23.06 -100.09 -30.88
N THR A 212 -22.23 -100.60 -31.82
CA THR A 212 -21.43 -101.88 -31.79
C THR A 212 -22.14 -103.27 -31.70
N THR A 213 -21.75 -104.37 -32.39
CA THR A 213 -20.95 -104.67 -33.63
C THR A 213 -21.07 -106.17 -34.02
N SER A 214 -20.61 -106.56 -35.23
CA SER A 214 -20.43 -107.95 -35.78
C SER A 214 -21.73 -108.72 -36.15
N GLY A 215 -21.75 -109.71 -37.07
CA GLY A 215 -20.73 -110.30 -37.97
C GLY A 215 -21.41 -111.01 -39.17
N ALA A 216 -20.66 -111.55 -40.16
CA ALA A 216 -21.20 -111.95 -41.49
C ALA A 216 -20.89 -113.40 -41.93
N TRP A 217 -21.29 -113.76 -43.17
CA TRP A 217 -21.09 -115.05 -43.91
C TRP A 217 -22.03 -116.21 -43.49
N SER A 218 -22.46 -117.17 -44.34
CA SER A 218 -22.40 -117.36 -45.81
C SER A 218 -23.43 -118.41 -46.31
N GLU A 219 -23.32 -118.83 -47.59
CA GLU A 219 -24.16 -119.73 -48.41
C GLU A 219 -24.50 -121.14 -47.84
N GLY A 220 -25.50 -121.81 -48.43
CA GLY A 220 -25.50 -123.28 -48.60
C GLY A 220 -26.84 -124.04 -48.48
N GLU A 221 -27.34 -124.58 -49.61
CA GLU A 221 -28.16 -125.83 -49.75
C GLU A 221 -29.51 -125.93 -48.96
N GLY A 222 -30.40 -126.91 -49.18
CA GLY A 222 -30.55 -127.91 -50.24
C GLY A 222 -31.30 -129.19 -49.77
N SER A 223 -32.27 -129.68 -50.56
CA SER A 223 -33.02 -130.95 -50.33
C SER A 223 -33.87 -131.04 -49.02
N SER A 224 -34.72 -132.05 -48.80
CA SER A 224 -35.67 -132.81 -49.67
C SER A 224 -36.49 -133.79 -48.81
N ALA A 225 -37.70 -134.17 -49.22
CA ALA A 225 -38.40 -135.33 -48.64
C ALA A 225 -39.15 -136.13 -49.74
N GLY A 226 -38.73 -137.39 -49.95
CA GLY A 226 -39.57 -138.45 -50.54
C GLY A 226 -40.31 -139.22 -49.42
N ALA A 227 -41.01 -140.33 -49.65
CA ALA A 227 -41.33 -141.09 -50.87
C ALA A 227 -42.77 -141.69 -50.67
N SER A 228 -43.32 -142.69 -51.37
CA SER A 228 -42.86 -143.67 -52.37
C SER A 228 -44.04 -144.15 -53.24
N VAL A 229 -43.78 -144.97 -54.26
CA VAL A 229 -44.74 -145.52 -55.23
C VAL A 229 -44.67 -147.07 -55.25
N HIS A 230 -45.55 -147.72 -56.03
CA HIS A 230 -45.66 -149.16 -56.33
C HIS A 230 -46.40 -149.99 -55.26
N SER A 231 -47.16 -151.03 -55.62
CA SER A 231 -47.52 -151.60 -56.95
C SER A 231 -49.01 -151.30 -57.29
N ASP A 232 -49.66 -151.71 -58.39
CA ASP A 232 -49.48 -152.80 -59.37
C ASP A 232 -49.55 -152.29 -60.83
N GLU A 233 -48.87 -152.95 -61.77
CA GLU A 233 -48.61 -152.41 -63.12
C GLU A 233 -49.55 -152.96 -64.23
N ASP A 234 -50.24 -154.08 -64.02
CA ASP A 234 -51.06 -154.74 -65.05
C ASP A 234 -52.29 -153.94 -65.51
N ASP A 235 -52.92 -153.13 -64.64
CA ASP A 235 -54.05 -152.26 -65.02
C ASP A 235 -53.66 -151.16 -66.02
N THR A 236 -52.37 -150.83 -66.14
CA THR A 236 -51.92 -149.63 -66.86
C THR A 236 -52.01 -149.74 -68.38
N GLN A 237 -51.81 -150.94 -68.95
CA GLN A 237 -51.82 -151.11 -70.42
C GLN A 237 -53.22 -151.00 -71.02
N ALA A 238 -54.26 -151.54 -70.36
CA ALA A 238 -55.64 -151.44 -70.82
C ALA A 238 -56.15 -149.98 -70.83
N ILE A 239 -55.68 -149.17 -69.88
CA ILE A 239 -55.99 -147.73 -69.81
C ILE A 239 -55.31 -146.96 -70.94
N LEU A 240 -54.08 -147.35 -71.34
CA LEU A 240 -53.31 -146.66 -72.38
C LEU A 240 -53.93 -146.78 -73.79
N GLU A 241 -54.45 -147.94 -74.19
CA GLU A 241 -55.13 -148.07 -75.49
C GLU A 241 -56.41 -147.24 -75.55
N LEU A 242 -57.19 -147.19 -74.46
CA LEU A 242 -58.45 -146.46 -74.37
C LEU A 242 -58.27 -144.96 -74.68
N MET A 243 -57.17 -144.37 -74.21
CA MET A 243 -56.87 -142.94 -74.36
C MET A 243 -56.46 -142.51 -75.78
N SER A 244 -56.24 -143.44 -76.70
CA SER A 244 -55.82 -143.15 -78.09
C SER A 244 -56.95 -142.57 -78.98
N THR A 245 -58.20 -142.58 -78.52
CA THR A 245 -59.40 -142.38 -79.35
C THR A 245 -60.02 -140.98 -79.31
N ALA A 246 -59.45 -140.06 -78.53
CA ALA A 246 -60.03 -138.74 -78.25
C ALA A 246 -60.00 -137.77 -79.45
N ARG A 247 -61.10 -137.03 -79.67
CA ARG A 247 -61.21 -135.97 -80.71
C ARG A 247 -60.98 -134.57 -80.14
N LYS A 248 -60.46 -133.67 -80.96
CA LYS A 248 -60.19 -132.27 -80.58
C LYS A 248 -61.46 -131.47 -80.23
N PRO A 249 -61.37 -130.50 -79.30
CA PRO A 249 -62.50 -129.66 -78.91
C PRO A 249 -62.94 -128.70 -80.04
N GLN A 250 -64.16 -128.17 -79.92
CA GLN A 250 -64.72 -127.13 -80.80
C GLN A 250 -64.92 -125.82 -80.04
N VAL A 251 -64.78 -124.67 -80.72
CA VAL A 251 -64.94 -123.33 -80.15
C VAL A 251 -66.13 -122.62 -80.80
N SER A 252 -66.97 -121.98 -80.00
CA SER A 252 -68.23 -121.34 -80.39
C SER A 252 -68.51 -120.07 -79.56
N ASP A 253 -69.56 -119.33 -79.91
CA ASP A 253 -70.10 -118.18 -79.14
C ASP A 253 -69.04 -117.17 -78.62
N MET A 254 -68.25 -116.62 -79.55
CA MET A 254 -67.12 -115.72 -79.25
C MET A 254 -67.54 -114.25 -79.13
N THR A 255 -67.13 -113.62 -78.04
CA THR A 255 -67.16 -112.16 -77.82
C THR A 255 -65.72 -111.62 -77.66
N PRO A 256 -65.47 -110.30 -77.68
CA PRO A 256 -64.12 -109.75 -77.45
C PRO A 256 -63.44 -110.20 -76.15
N THR A 257 -64.21 -110.70 -75.18
CA THR A 257 -63.75 -111.08 -73.83
C THR A 257 -64.13 -112.50 -73.39
N SER A 258 -64.82 -113.30 -74.22
CA SER A 258 -65.22 -114.68 -73.86
C SER A 258 -65.38 -115.59 -75.08
N ALA A 259 -65.27 -116.91 -74.89
CA ALA A 259 -65.57 -117.92 -75.90
C ALA A 259 -66.07 -119.21 -75.23
N LEU A 260 -66.96 -119.96 -75.88
CA LEU A 260 -67.41 -121.27 -75.43
C LEU A 260 -66.56 -122.37 -76.08
N VAL A 261 -66.18 -123.40 -75.33
CA VAL A 261 -65.41 -124.55 -75.83
C VAL A 261 -66.11 -125.85 -75.40
N GLN A 262 -66.19 -126.82 -76.31
CA GLN A 262 -67.02 -128.03 -76.17
C GLN A 262 -66.31 -129.28 -76.71
N TRP A 263 -66.58 -130.45 -76.13
CA TRP A 263 -65.98 -131.75 -76.51
C TRP A 263 -66.95 -132.92 -76.23
N ASN A 264 -66.67 -134.12 -76.77
CA ASN A 264 -67.57 -135.29 -76.68
C ASN A 264 -66.86 -136.52 -76.10
N SER A 265 -67.64 -137.46 -75.56
CA SER A 265 -67.19 -138.74 -74.99
C SER A 265 -68.04 -139.90 -75.52
N GLN A 266 -67.43 -140.89 -76.18
CA GLN A 266 -68.07 -142.16 -76.59
C GLN A 266 -67.05 -143.30 -76.61
N LEU A 267 -67.50 -144.51 -76.23
CA LEU A 267 -66.72 -145.76 -76.22
C LEU A 267 -67.22 -146.69 -77.36
N PRO A 268 -66.36 -147.51 -77.97
CA PRO A 268 -66.78 -148.57 -78.91
C PRO A 268 -67.55 -149.70 -78.21
N GLU A 269 -68.47 -150.35 -78.93
CA GLU A 269 -69.20 -151.53 -78.43
C GLU A 269 -68.30 -152.78 -78.40
N GLY A 270 -68.40 -153.60 -77.34
CA GLY A 270 -67.93 -155.00 -77.36
C GLY A 270 -67.29 -155.55 -76.07
N VAL A 271 -66.81 -154.71 -75.15
CA VAL A 271 -66.09 -155.14 -73.93
C VAL A 271 -66.76 -154.56 -72.67
N PRO A 272 -67.00 -155.35 -71.60
CA PRO A 272 -67.59 -154.85 -70.37
C PRO A 272 -66.63 -153.93 -69.60
N PRO A 273 -67.12 -152.85 -68.95
CA PRO A 273 -66.27 -151.79 -68.43
C PRO A 273 -65.73 -152.06 -67.01
N PRO A 274 -64.47 -151.70 -66.71
CA PRO A 274 -64.07 -151.29 -65.37
C PRO A 274 -64.66 -149.91 -65.04
N ASN A 275 -65.14 -149.70 -63.80
CA ASN A 275 -65.74 -148.44 -63.36
C ASN A 275 -64.67 -147.34 -63.17
N LEU A 276 -64.41 -146.55 -64.22
CA LEU A 276 -63.49 -145.41 -64.20
C LEU A 276 -64.22 -144.09 -64.50
N GLU A 277 -64.21 -143.17 -63.54
CA GLU A 277 -64.66 -141.79 -63.76
C GLU A 277 -63.61 -141.02 -64.59
N LEU A 278 -64.04 -140.44 -65.71
CA LEU A 278 -63.21 -139.61 -66.58
C LEU A 278 -63.37 -138.13 -66.24
N THR A 279 -62.25 -137.44 -66.06
CA THR A 279 -62.20 -135.98 -65.90
C THR A 279 -61.42 -135.32 -67.03
N TYR A 280 -61.80 -134.09 -67.37
CA TYR A 280 -61.27 -133.33 -68.50
C TYR A 280 -60.65 -132.02 -68.02
N ASP A 281 -59.37 -131.81 -68.36
CA ASP A 281 -58.71 -130.52 -68.27
C ASP A 281 -58.86 -129.76 -69.58
N LEU A 282 -59.33 -128.51 -69.50
CA LEU A 282 -59.24 -127.56 -70.61
C LEU A 282 -58.06 -126.62 -70.38
N ILE A 283 -57.09 -126.65 -71.29
CA ILE A 283 -55.83 -125.93 -71.15
C ILE A 283 -55.73 -124.83 -72.22
N LEU A 284 -55.69 -123.57 -71.76
CA LEU A 284 -55.64 -122.37 -72.58
C LEU A 284 -54.19 -121.86 -72.70
N GLY A 285 -53.69 -121.80 -73.92
CA GLY A 285 -52.43 -121.17 -74.32
C GLY A 285 -52.62 -119.72 -74.75
N ASP A 286 -52.04 -118.79 -74.00
CA ASP A 286 -51.88 -117.37 -74.36
C ASP A 286 -50.42 -117.11 -74.71
N ARG A 287 -50.12 -116.83 -75.98
CA ARG A 287 -48.77 -116.55 -76.51
C ARG A 287 -47.69 -117.56 -76.04
N GLY A 288 -48.03 -118.85 -76.10
CA GLY A 288 -47.13 -119.95 -75.71
C GLY A 288 -47.07 -120.27 -74.21
N ARG A 289 -47.82 -119.56 -73.35
CA ARG A 289 -48.01 -119.96 -71.94
C ARG A 289 -49.34 -120.67 -71.78
N TYR A 290 -49.28 -121.96 -71.45
CA TYR A 290 -50.44 -122.81 -71.23
C TYR A 290 -50.87 -122.82 -69.75
N LYS A 291 -52.17 -122.70 -69.50
CA LYS A 291 -52.79 -122.73 -68.17
C LYS A 291 -54.07 -123.55 -68.21
N ALA A 292 -54.23 -124.50 -67.28
CA ALA A 292 -55.52 -125.15 -67.04
C ALA A 292 -56.54 -124.09 -66.56
N ILE A 293 -57.62 -123.93 -67.31
CA ILE A 293 -58.72 -122.98 -67.03
C ILE A 293 -60.00 -123.69 -66.57
N TYR A 294 -60.08 -125.01 -66.78
CA TYR A 294 -61.14 -125.88 -66.29
C TYR A 294 -60.56 -127.28 -66.04
N SER A 295 -61.11 -127.97 -65.04
CA SER A 295 -60.78 -129.36 -64.67
C SER A 295 -62.05 -129.97 -64.10
N GLY A 296 -62.64 -130.97 -64.76
CA GLY A 296 -63.87 -131.62 -64.27
C GLY A 296 -64.57 -132.52 -65.30
N PRO A 297 -65.73 -133.10 -64.96
CA PRO A 297 -66.42 -134.08 -65.80
C PRO A 297 -67.31 -133.46 -66.89
N SER A 298 -67.49 -132.12 -66.92
CA SER A 298 -68.35 -131.47 -67.92
C SER A 298 -67.74 -131.54 -69.32
N LEU A 299 -68.60 -131.61 -70.33
CA LEU A 299 -68.25 -131.66 -71.76
C LEU A 299 -68.16 -130.26 -72.42
N SER A 300 -68.14 -129.19 -71.62
CA SER A 300 -67.99 -127.81 -72.09
C SER A 300 -67.51 -126.86 -71.00
N CYS A 301 -66.90 -125.75 -71.41
CA CYS A 301 -66.48 -124.64 -70.56
C CYS A 301 -66.54 -123.31 -71.31
N ARG A 302 -66.99 -122.23 -70.67
CA ARG A 302 -66.92 -120.87 -71.24
C ARG A 302 -65.69 -120.14 -70.69
N VAL A 303 -64.70 -119.95 -71.55
CA VAL A 303 -63.53 -119.10 -71.30
C VAL A 303 -63.99 -117.65 -71.16
N ARG A 304 -63.46 -116.95 -70.16
CA ARG A 304 -63.69 -115.51 -69.90
C ARG A 304 -62.34 -114.80 -69.82
N ASP A 305 -62.38 -113.48 -69.69
CA ASP A 305 -61.21 -112.60 -69.55
C ASP A 305 -60.21 -112.70 -70.72
N LEU A 306 -60.73 -113.02 -71.91
CA LEU A 306 -59.97 -112.87 -73.15
C LEU A 306 -59.67 -111.39 -73.38
N ARG A 307 -58.49 -111.10 -73.96
CA ARG A 307 -58.15 -109.73 -74.37
C ARG A 307 -58.62 -109.52 -75.83
N PRO A 308 -59.38 -108.45 -76.13
CA PRO A 308 -59.81 -108.13 -77.49
C PRO A 308 -58.67 -108.17 -78.50
N GLY A 309 -58.93 -108.74 -79.68
CA GLY A 309 -57.95 -108.89 -80.76
C GLY A 309 -56.80 -109.88 -80.51
N CYS A 310 -56.70 -110.54 -79.35
CA CYS A 310 -55.66 -111.55 -79.08
C CYS A 310 -56.04 -112.95 -79.56
N GLU A 311 -55.03 -113.73 -79.94
CA GLU A 311 -55.13 -115.14 -80.33
C GLU A 311 -54.83 -116.05 -79.14
N TYR A 312 -55.60 -117.14 -79.05
CA TYR A 312 -55.55 -118.15 -78.00
C TYR A 312 -55.57 -119.54 -78.61
N SER A 313 -54.90 -120.50 -77.97
CA SER A 313 -54.93 -121.92 -78.34
C SER A 313 -55.54 -122.74 -77.21
N VAL A 314 -56.37 -123.73 -77.51
CA VAL A 314 -56.96 -124.61 -76.49
C VAL A 314 -56.82 -126.07 -76.87
N TYR A 315 -56.33 -126.88 -75.94
CA TYR A 315 -56.40 -128.34 -76.03
C TYR A 315 -57.06 -128.93 -74.78
N LEU A 316 -57.53 -130.16 -74.93
CA LEU A 316 -58.08 -130.97 -73.86
C LEU A 316 -57.08 -132.04 -73.41
N GLN A 317 -56.97 -132.30 -72.12
CA GLN A 317 -56.28 -133.46 -71.56
C GLN A 317 -57.27 -134.30 -70.74
N ILE A 318 -57.19 -135.63 -70.87
CA ILE A 318 -58.10 -136.57 -70.18
C ILE A 318 -57.36 -137.19 -68.99
N ARG A 319 -58.02 -137.31 -67.83
CA ARG A 319 -57.52 -138.08 -66.68
C ARG A 319 -58.53 -139.15 -66.25
N PRO A 320 -58.21 -140.44 -66.46
CA PRO A 320 -58.84 -141.54 -65.71
C PRO A 320 -58.23 -141.59 -64.30
N GLY A 321 -59.00 -141.15 -63.30
CA GLY A 321 -58.54 -141.12 -61.90
C GLY A 321 -57.27 -140.29 -61.69
N ALA A 322 -56.27 -140.87 -61.02
CA ALA A 322 -55.03 -140.19 -60.62
C ALA A 322 -53.95 -140.11 -61.72
N VAL A 323 -54.15 -140.76 -62.87
CA VAL A 323 -53.15 -140.82 -63.96
C VAL A 323 -53.42 -139.74 -65.00
N THR A 324 -52.41 -138.95 -65.36
CA THR A 324 -52.51 -137.94 -66.43
C THR A 324 -52.42 -138.60 -67.80
N GLY A 325 -53.52 -138.61 -68.54
CA GLY A 325 -53.60 -139.15 -69.90
C GLY A 325 -53.10 -138.22 -71.00
N ALA A 326 -53.27 -138.68 -72.24
CA ALA A 326 -52.82 -137.99 -73.44
C ALA A 326 -53.55 -136.66 -73.70
N THR A 327 -52.87 -135.75 -74.38
CA THR A 327 -53.39 -134.44 -74.81
C THR A 327 -53.92 -134.50 -76.24
N THR A 328 -55.09 -133.91 -76.49
CA THR A 328 -55.67 -133.74 -77.83
C THR A 328 -54.94 -132.66 -78.65
N GLU A 329 -55.17 -132.62 -79.98
CA GLU A 329 -54.72 -131.52 -80.83
C GLU A 329 -55.26 -130.16 -80.35
N ALA A 330 -54.41 -129.14 -80.34
CA ALA A 330 -54.80 -127.79 -79.97
C ALA A 330 -55.56 -127.07 -81.11
N VAL A 331 -56.61 -126.33 -80.75
CA VAL A 331 -57.40 -125.48 -81.64
C VAL A 331 -57.14 -124.02 -81.32
N THR A 332 -56.68 -123.25 -82.32
CA THR A 332 -56.50 -121.80 -82.21
C THR A 332 -57.77 -121.04 -82.58
N PHE A 333 -58.01 -119.94 -81.87
CA PHE A 333 -59.06 -118.97 -82.18
C PHE A 333 -58.64 -117.56 -81.74
N ARG A 334 -59.30 -116.53 -82.28
CA ARG A 334 -58.95 -115.12 -82.02
C ARG A 334 -60.16 -114.34 -81.51
N ALA A 335 -60.00 -113.65 -80.39
CA ALA A 335 -61.03 -112.78 -79.85
C ALA A 335 -61.26 -111.56 -80.79
N PRO A 336 -62.53 -111.15 -81.07
CA PRO A 336 -62.83 -109.93 -81.80
C PRO A 336 -62.23 -108.67 -81.14
N ALA A 337 -62.05 -107.60 -81.92
CA ALA A 337 -61.62 -106.29 -81.41
C ALA A 337 -62.79 -105.48 -80.80
N ALA A 338 -62.47 -104.42 -80.05
CA ALA A 338 -63.45 -103.56 -79.38
C ALA A 338 -63.06 -102.06 -79.48
N PRO A 339 -63.98 -101.12 -79.16
CA PRO A 339 -63.67 -99.69 -79.07
C PRO A 339 -62.59 -99.37 -78.02
N PRO A 340 -61.95 -98.19 -78.07
CA PRO A 340 -60.89 -97.81 -77.13
C PRO A 340 -61.36 -97.60 -75.69
N ASP A 341 -60.45 -97.79 -74.74
CA ASP A 341 -60.67 -97.44 -73.33
C ASP A 341 -60.86 -95.93 -73.11
N ARG A 342 -61.50 -95.57 -71.99
CA ARG A 342 -61.69 -94.20 -71.52
C ARG A 342 -60.35 -93.46 -71.37
N VAL A 343 -60.22 -92.30 -72.01
CA VAL A 343 -58.99 -91.49 -71.93
C VAL A 343 -58.90 -90.78 -70.57
N PRO A 344 -57.75 -90.78 -69.87
CA PRO A 344 -57.58 -89.97 -68.66
C PRO A 344 -57.68 -88.46 -68.95
N ALA A 345 -58.23 -87.69 -68.01
CA ALA A 345 -58.52 -86.26 -68.19
C ALA A 345 -57.30 -85.44 -68.66
N PRO A 346 -57.49 -84.50 -69.61
CA PRO A 346 -56.40 -83.73 -70.17
C PRO A 346 -55.85 -82.72 -69.13
N LYS A 347 -54.53 -82.62 -69.02
CA LYS A 347 -53.86 -81.67 -68.12
C LYS A 347 -53.41 -80.44 -68.90
N VAL A 348 -53.72 -79.25 -68.37
CA VAL A 348 -53.10 -78.01 -68.85
C VAL A 348 -51.64 -77.98 -68.42
N THR A 349 -50.75 -77.68 -69.35
CA THR A 349 -49.29 -77.65 -69.14
C THR A 349 -48.65 -76.30 -69.51
N GLN A 350 -49.37 -75.44 -70.24
CA GLN A 350 -49.10 -74.01 -70.37
C GLN A 350 -50.43 -73.26 -70.40
N ARG A 351 -50.51 -72.09 -69.75
CA ARG A 351 -51.68 -71.22 -69.65
C ARG A 351 -51.25 -69.79 -70.03
N SER A 352 -52.09 -69.08 -70.77
CA SER A 352 -51.90 -67.66 -71.07
C SER A 352 -53.21 -66.88 -70.86
N ARG A 353 -53.25 -65.61 -71.26
CA ARG A 353 -54.48 -64.80 -71.32
C ARG A 353 -55.45 -65.21 -72.44
N ASN A 354 -54.99 -65.95 -73.46
CA ASN A 354 -55.80 -66.28 -74.65
C ASN A 354 -55.54 -67.68 -75.24
N SER A 355 -54.84 -68.55 -74.52
CA SER A 355 -54.56 -69.93 -74.94
C SER A 355 -54.28 -70.88 -73.76
N LEU A 356 -54.55 -72.17 -73.98
CA LEU A 356 -54.29 -73.28 -73.06
C LEU A 356 -53.66 -74.45 -73.83
N LEU A 357 -52.54 -75.00 -73.33
CA LEU A 357 -51.89 -76.20 -73.90
C LEU A 357 -52.28 -77.45 -73.10
N LEU A 358 -53.12 -78.28 -73.69
CA LEU A 358 -53.67 -79.51 -73.11
C LEU A 358 -52.83 -80.73 -73.54
N ARG A 359 -52.59 -81.67 -72.60
CA ARG A 359 -51.85 -82.93 -72.81
C ARG A 359 -52.52 -84.10 -72.09
N TRP A 360 -52.52 -85.29 -72.69
CA TRP A 360 -53.19 -86.49 -72.16
C TRP A 360 -52.43 -87.80 -72.46
N PRO A 361 -52.64 -88.88 -71.69
CA PRO A 361 -52.10 -90.22 -72.00
C PRO A 361 -52.72 -90.86 -73.26
N SER A 362 -52.22 -92.02 -73.68
CA SER A 362 -52.94 -92.84 -74.67
C SER A 362 -54.02 -93.67 -74.00
N ALA A 363 -55.13 -93.92 -74.70
CA ALA A 363 -56.00 -95.06 -74.41
C ALA A 363 -55.33 -96.38 -74.84
N ALA A 364 -55.87 -97.51 -74.37
CA ALA A 364 -55.66 -98.81 -75.00
C ALA A 364 -56.40 -98.89 -76.35
N ASP A 365 -55.89 -99.69 -77.28
CA ASP A 365 -56.43 -99.83 -78.64
C ASP A 365 -57.37 -101.03 -78.81
N ASN A 366 -57.43 -101.93 -77.82
CA ASN A 366 -58.37 -103.06 -77.74
C ASN A 366 -58.45 -103.90 -79.03
N GLY A 367 -57.29 -104.09 -79.67
CA GLY A 367 -57.13 -104.91 -80.87
C GLY A 367 -57.35 -104.20 -82.21
N ALA A 368 -57.78 -102.93 -82.21
CA ALA A 368 -57.95 -102.12 -83.41
C ALA A 368 -57.32 -100.73 -83.27
N ARG A 369 -56.50 -100.32 -84.24
CA ARG A 369 -55.59 -99.17 -84.11
C ARG A 369 -56.31 -97.85 -83.83
N LEU A 370 -55.84 -97.08 -82.84
CA LEU A 370 -56.29 -95.71 -82.60
C LEU A 370 -56.04 -94.82 -83.83
N GLN A 371 -57.09 -94.14 -84.31
CA GLN A 371 -57.05 -93.27 -85.48
C GLN A 371 -56.87 -91.79 -85.10
N TYR A 372 -57.60 -91.31 -84.10
CA TYR A 372 -57.56 -89.95 -83.57
C TYR A 372 -58.23 -89.87 -82.19
N TYR A 373 -58.01 -88.75 -81.49
CA TYR A 373 -58.81 -88.35 -80.33
C TYR A 373 -59.81 -87.27 -80.75
N VAL A 374 -60.92 -87.13 -80.02
CA VAL A 374 -61.90 -86.05 -80.18
C VAL A 374 -61.86 -85.21 -78.91
N LEU A 375 -61.57 -83.92 -79.03
CA LEU A 375 -61.46 -82.97 -77.91
C LEU A 375 -62.60 -81.94 -77.99
N GLU A 376 -63.37 -81.85 -76.92
CA GLU A 376 -64.45 -80.88 -76.75
C GLU A 376 -64.10 -79.82 -75.70
N MET A 377 -64.65 -78.61 -75.88
CA MET A 377 -64.56 -77.48 -74.96
C MET A 377 -65.94 -76.89 -74.72
N ASP A 378 -66.24 -76.53 -73.48
CA ASP A 378 -67.37 -75.68 -73.08
C ASP A 378 -66.84 -74.31 -72.63
N ASP A 379 -67.42 -73.24 -73.17
CA ASP A 379 -67.12 -71.83 -72.86
C ASP A 379 -68.25 -71.12 -72.10
N GLY A 380 -69.20 -71.87 -71.55
CA GLY A 380 -70.43 -71.40 -70.88
C GLY A 380 -71.71 -71.64 -71.69
N ASP A 381 -71.61 -72.36 -72.81
CA ASP A 381 -72.66 -72.56 -73.82
C ASP A 381 -72.60 -74.00 -74.39
N GLY A 382 -72.19 -74.95 -73.55
CA GLY A 382 -72.16 -76.39 -73.84
C GLY A 382 -70.90 -76.85 -74.57
N PHE A 383 -70.61 -78.15 -74.46
CA PHE A 383 -69.46 -78.80 -75.09
C PHE A 383 -69.57 -78.78 -76.62
N LYS A 384 -68.56 -78.18 -77.26
CA LYS A 384 -68.39 -78.07 -78.71
C LYS A 384 -67.09 -78.76 -79.11
N GLU A 385 -67.09 -79.49 -80.23
CA GLU A 385 -65.87 -80.15 -80.75
C GLU A 385 -64.88 -79.10 -81.26
N ILE A 386 -63.71 -78.99 -80.62
CA ILE A 386 -62.67 -78.02 -81.00
C ILE A 386 -61.55 -78.62 -81.85
N SER A 387 -61.30 -79.93 -81.76
CA SER A 387 -60.33 -80.60 -82.65
C SER A 387 -60.42 -82.13 -82.64
N ARG A 388 -59.89 -82.73 -83.72
CA ARG A 388 -59.62 -84.18 -83.85
C ARG A 388 -58.12 -84.49 -83.87
N PRO A 389 -57.36 -84.24 -82.78
CA PRO A 389 -55.92 -84.40 -82.77
C PRO A 389 -55.51 -85.88 -82.93
N ARG A 390 -54.58 -86.14 -83.84
CA ARG A 390 -53.83 -87.41 -83.91
C ARG A 390 -52.66 -87.48 -82.91
N THR A 391 -52.42 -86.37 -82.20
CA THR A 391 -51.37 -86.19 -81.19
C THR A 391 -51.93 -86.25 -79.78
N ARG A 392 -51.09 -86.60 -78.80
CA ARG A 392 -51.42 -86.59 -77.35
C ARG A 392 -51.38 -85.19 -76.70
N GLN A 393 -51.55 -84.15 -77.52
CA GLN A 393 -51.55 -82.75 -77.12
C GLN A 393 -52.31 -81.89 -78.14
N HIS A 394 -52.89 -80.79 -77.67
CA HIS A 394 -53.51 -79.73 -78.48
C HIS A 394 -53.40 -78.38 -77.77
N SER A 395 -53.30 -77.29 -78.53
CA SER A 395 -53.33 -75.93 -77.98
C SER A 395 -54.64 -75.26 -78.39
N ALA A 396 -55.52 -75.05 -77.41
CA ALA A 396 -56.71 -74.21 -77.59
C ALA A 396 -56.26 -72.74 -77.62
N THR A 397 -56.66 -71.99 -78.64
CA THR A 397 -56.23 -70.60 -78.90
C THR A 397 -57.42 -69.74 -79.29
N GLY A 398 -57.35 -68.43 -79.01
CA GLY A 398 -58.48 -67.51 -79.23
C GLY A 398 -59.42 -67.42 -78.03
N LEU A 399 -58.96 -67.87 -76.87
CA LEU A 399 -59.70 -67.80 -75.61
C LEU A 399 -59.76 -66.35 -75.09
N ARG A 400 -60.77 -66.03 -74.30
CA ARG A 400 -60.93 -64.72 -73.64
C ARG A 400 -60.08 -64.68 -72.35
N PRO A 401 -59.50 -63.54 -71.94
CA PRO A 401 -58.84 -63.38 -70.63
C PRO A 401 -59.80 -63.60 -69.45
N GLN A 402 -59.25 -63.98 -68.29
CA GLN A 402 -59.97 -64.17 -67.03
C GLN A 402 -61.29 -64.99 -67.15
N THR A 403 -61.39 -65.91 -68.11
CA THR A 403 -62.62 -66.63 -68.46
C THR A 403 -62.48 -68.12 -68.15
N ARG A 404 -63.56 -68.74 -67.65
CA ARG A 404 -63.64 -70.17 -67.33
C ARG A 404 -63.90 -70.99 -68.61
N TYR A 405 -63.17 -72.08 -68.77
CA TYR A 405 -63.36 -73.09 -69.81
C TYR A 405 -63.38 -74.49 -69.20
N ILE A 406 -64.12 -75.43 -69.80
CA ILE A 406 -64.17 -76.83 -69.39
C ILE A 406 -63.80 -77.71 -70.59
N PHE A 407 -62.99 -78.76 -70.41
CA PHE A 407 -62.55 -79.64 -71.50
C PHE A 407 -62.77 -81.12 -71.19
N ARG A 408 -63.08 -81.92 -72.22
CA ARG A 408 -63.16 -83.39 -72.15
C ARG A 408 -62.73 -84.05 -73.45
N ILE A 409 -62.26 -85.30 -73.40
CA ILE A 409 -61.64 -85.96 -74.56
C ILE A 409 -61.99 -87.46 -74.64
N ALA A 410 -62.14 -87.99 -75.86
CA ALA A 410 -62.34 -89.43 -76.13
C ALA A 410 -61.38 -89.93 -77.22
N ALA A 411 -61.14 -91.24 -77.30
CA ALA A 411 -60.34 -91.89 -78.34
C ALA A 411 -61.23 -92.62 -79.36
N VAL A 412 -60.75 -92.77 -80.60
CA VAL A 412 -61.46 -93.46 -81.69
C VAL A 412 -60.55 -94.50 -82.35
N ASN A 413 -61.07 -95.72 -82.57
CA ASN A 413 -60.49 -96.73 -83.45
C ASN A 413 -61.52 -97.22 -84.50
N GLU A 414 -61.17 -98.24 -85.27
CA GLU A 414 -62.02 -98.82 -86.32
C GLU A 414 -63.32 -99.46 -85.79
N CYS A 415 -63.39 -99.80 -84.49
CA CYS A 415 -64.59 -100.32 -83.84
C CYS A 415 -65.50 -99.21 -83.27
N GLY A 416 -65.02 -97.96 -83.18
CA GLY A 416 -65.82 -96.80 -82.74
C GLY A 416 -65.08 -95.83 -81.81
N ARG A 417 -65.85 -94.92 -81.20
CA ARG A 417 -65.38 -94.00 -80.15
C ARG A 417 -65.52 -94.66 -78.78
N GLY A 418 -64.48 -94.55 -77.96
CA GLY A 418 -64.54 -94.91 -76.54
C GLY A 418 -65.33 -93.89 -75.70
N GLU A 419 -65.24 -94.04 -74.39
CA GLU A 419 -65.88 -93.13 -73.43
C GLU A 419 -65.13 -91.78 -73.30
N TRP A 420 -65.88 -90.73 -72.95
CA TRP A 420 -65.33 -89.43 -72.61
C TRP A 420 -64.55 -89.46 -71.29
N SER A 421 -63.45 -88.71 -71.24
CA SER A 421 -62.67 -88.46 -70.03
C SER A 421 -63.51 -87.78 -68.94
N GLU A 422 -62.91 -87.60 -67.76
CA GLU A 422 -63.43 -86.64 -66.79
C GLU A 422 -63.19 -85.20 -67.30
N GLU A 423 -64.04 -84.28 -66.83
CA GLU A 423 -64.10 -82.91 -67.29
C GLU A 423 -63.15 -82.02 -66.47
N VAL A 424 -62.29 -81.26 -67.14
CA VAL A 424 -61.32 -80.37 -66.48
C VAL A 424 -61.73 -78.90 -66.62
N THR A 425 -61.99 -78.23 -65.49
CA THR A 425 -62.25 -76.78 -65.44
C THR A 425 -60.94 -76.00 -65.30
N VAL A 426 -60.70 -75.02 -66.17
CA VAL A 426 -59.52 -74.13 -66.13
C VAL A 426 -59.90 -72.69 -66.48
N TRP A 427 -59.23 -71.71 -65.87
CA TRP A 427 -59.36 -70.28 -66.23
C TRP A 427 -58.16 -69.80 -67.06
N THR A 428 -58.34 -68.81 -67.92
CA THR A 428 -57.24 -68.04 -68.54
C THR A 428 -56.65 -67.02 -67.55
N TYR A 429 -55.43 -66.50 -67.80
CA TYR A 429 -54.83 -65.45 -66.96
C TYR A 429 -55.51 -64.08 -67.14
N GLY A 430 -55.32 -63.18 -66.17
CA GLY A 430 -55.73 -61.78 -66.21
C GLY A 430 -54.71 -60.88 -66.91
N SER A 431 -54.51 -59.67 -66.39
CA SER A 431 -53.54 -58.68 -66.86
C SER A 431 -52.67 -58.19 -65.70
N PRO A 432 -51.35 -58.02 -65.89
CA PRO A 432 -50.47 -57.42 -64.87
C PRO A 432 -50.96 -56.04 -64.41
N PRO A 433 -50.62 -55.61 -63.19
CA PRO A 433 -51.05 -54.32 -62.65
C PRO A 433 -50.46 -53.15 -63.47
N PRO A 434 -51.13 -51.98 -63.48
CA PRO A 434 -50.58 -50.76 -64.08
C PRO A 434 -49.38 -50.25 -63.28
N ALA A 435 -48.56 -49.39 -63.88
CA ALA A 435 -47.44 -48.76 -63.17
C ALA A 435 -47.93 -48.03 -61.90
N PRO A 436 -47.30 -48.25 -60.73
CA PRO A 436 -47.62 -47.50 -59.53
C PRO A 436 -47.18 -46.03 -59.68
N ALA A 437 -47.72 -45.17 -58.81
CA ALA A 437 -47.17 -43.82 -58.64
C ALA A 437 -45.68 -43.91 -58.22
N PRO A 438 -44.84 -42.94 -58.63
CA PRO A 438 -43.45 -42.90 -58.16
C PRO A 438 -43.38 -42.80 -56.63
N PRO A 439 -42.34 -43.37 -56.00
CA PRO A 439 -42.16 -43.30 -54.55
C PRO A 439 -41.93 -41.85 -54.12
N VAL A 440 -42.57 -41.44 -53.03
CA VAL A 440 -42.50 -40.07 -52.48
C VAL A 440 -41.46 -40.02 -51.37
N LEU A 441 -40.70 -38.93 -51.27
CA LEU A 441 -39.76 -38.69 -50.17
C LEU A 441 -40.49 -38.19 -48.92
N ASP A 442 -40.48 -39.00 -47.85
CA ASP A 442 -41.02 -38.62 -46.53
C ASP A 442 -40.01 -37.76 -45.77
N SER A 443 -38.73 -38.16 -45.79
CA SER A 443 -37.64 -37.43 -45.16
C SER A 443 -36.27 -37.82 -45.73
N ALA A 444 -35.35 -36.85 -45.76
CA ALA A 444 -33.96 -37.05 -46.11
C ALA A 444 -33.05 -36.85 -44.90
N ALA A 445 -32.06 -37.72 -44.77
CA ALA A 445 -30.94 -37.58 -43.85
C ALA A 445 -29.62 -37.59 -44.64
N SER A 446 -28.50 -37.57 -43.92
CA SER A 446 -27.16 -37.64 -44.50
C SER A 446 -26.85 -38.97 -45.19
N GLU A 447 -27.18 -40.08 -44.54
CA GLU A 447 -26.85 -41.43 -45.00
C GLU A 447 -28.08 -42.30 -45.26
N SER A 448 -29.28 -41.70 -45.25
CA SER A 448 -30.53 -42.38 -45.60
C SER A 448 -31.60 -41.50 -46.23
N LEU A 449 -32.46 -42.13 -47.04
CA LEU A 449 -33.68 -41.54 -47.62
C LEU A 449 -34.87 -42.43 -47.25
N ALA A 450 -35.90 -41.86 -46.64
CA ALA A 450 -37.14 -42.54 -46.30
C ALA A 450 -38.20 -42.26 -47.39
N LEU A 451 -38.69 -43.31 -48.04
CA LEU A 451 -39.62 -43.22 -49.15
C LEU A 451 -40.94 -43.94 -48.82
N SER A 452 -42.07 -43.41 -49.30
CA SER A 452 -43.40 -44.00 -49.19
C SER A 452 -44.13 -44.15 -50.53
N TRP A 453 -45.16 -45.00 -50.56
CA TRP A 453 -46.02 -45.19 -51.73
C TRP A 453 -47.46 -45.59 -51.39
N GLU A 454 -48.34 -45.49 -52.38
CA GLU A 454 -49.71 -46.01 -52.33
C GLU A 454 -49.74 -47.53 -52.48
N ARG A 455 -50.75 -48.18 -51.89
CA ARG A 455 -51.10 -49.59 -52.13
C ARG A 455 -52.57 -49.69 -52.50
N ARG A 456 -52.87 -50.49 -53.52
CA ARG A 456 -54.18 -50.62 -54.16
C ARG A 456 -54.72 -52.06 -54.16
N GLY A 457 -54.00 -53.01 -53.57
CA GLY A 457 -54.49 -54.36 -53.27
C GLY A 457 -53.55 -55.20 -52.41
N GLU A 458 -53.62 -56.52 -52.58
CA GLU A 458 -52.58 -57.46 -52.16
C GLU A 458 -51.48 -57.48 -53.22
N GLU A 459 -50.68 -56.41 -53.23
CA GLU A 459 -49.58 -56.15 -54.16
C GLU A 459 -48.24 -56.26 -53.42
N GLU A 460 -47.25 -56.90 -54.03
CA GLU A 460 -45.86 -56.87 -53.56
C GLU A 460 -45.07 -55.81 -54.34
N PHE A 461 -44.22 -55.02 -53.67
CA PHE A 461 -43.53 -53.87 -54.26
C PHE A 461 -42.03 -54.09 -54.33
N THR A 462 -41.47 -54.06 -55.54
CA THR A 462 -40.01 -53.93 -55.75
C THR A 462 -39.66 -52.46 -55.96
N LEU A 463 -38.89 -51.90 -55.03
CA LEU A 463 -38.25 -50.59 -55.13
C LEU A 463 -36.82 -50.77 -55.66
N GLN A 464 -36.47 -50.03 -56.71
CA GLN A 464 -35.10 -49.98 -57.23
C GLN A 464 -34.49 -48.59 -57.05
N MET A 465 -33.19 -48.56 -56.77
CA MET A 465 -32.36 -47.37 -56.63
C MET A 465 -31.20 -47.42 -57.63
N ASP A 466 -30.96 -46.30 -58.33
CA ASP A 466 -29.77 -46.05 -59.14
C ASP A 466 -28.86 -45.04 -58.44
N ASP A 467 -27.63 -45.47 -58.16
CA ASP A 467 -26.57 -44.65 -57.59
C ASP A 467 -25.82 -43.96 -58.75
N ILE A 468 -26.26 -42.75 -59.07
CA ILE A 468 -25.88 -42.00 -60.28
C ILE A 468 -24.34 -41.87 -60.42
N ALA A 469 -23.62 -41.73 -59.30
CA ALA A 469 -22.16 -41.58 -59.30
C ALA A 469 -21.40 -42.93 -59.38
N ARG A 470 -22.04 -44.07 -59.10
CA ARG A 470 -21.46 -45.41 -59.31
C ARG A 470 -21.78 -45.98 -60.69
N GLY A 471 -22.86 -45.53 -61.34
CA GLY A 471 -23.20 -45.94 -62.71
C GLY A 471 -23.56 -47.42 -62.86
N HIS A 472 -23.96 -48.10 -61.79
CA HIS A 472 -24.41 -49.50 -61.83
C HIS A 472 -25.86 -49.66 -62.31
N GLY A 473 -26.61 -48.55 -62.46
CA GLY A 473 -28.01 -48.56 -62.82
C GLY A 473 -28.91 -48.95 -61.65
N PHE A 474 -30.20 -49.12 -61.95
CA PHE A 474 -31.23 -49.46 -60.98
C PHE A 474 -31.04 -50.88 -60.41
N LEU A 475 -30.70 -50.95 -59.12
CA LEU A 475 -30.60 -52.17 -58.33
C LEU A 475 -31.77 -52.26 -57.34
N PRO A 476 -32.33 -53.45 -57.07
CA PRO A 476 -33.36 -53.62 -56.05
C PRO A 476 -32.80 -53.33 -54.65
N VAL A 477 -33.47 -52.45 -53.91
CA VAL A 477 -33.14 -52.10 -52.51
C VAL A 477 -34.19 -52.62 -51.52
N TYR A 478 -35.42 -52.84 -51.99
CA TYR A 478 -36.50 -53.44 -51.22
C TYR A 478 -37.39 -54.28 -52.13
N ASN A 479 -37.86 -55.42 -51.62
CA ASN A 479 -38.99 -56.16 -52.16
C ASN A 479 -39.88 -56.62 -50.99
N GLY A 480 -41.20 -56.43 -51.09
CA GLY A 480 -42.15 -56.83 -50.05
C GLY A 480 -43.47 -56.04 -50.05
N PRO A 481 -44.38 -56.32 -49.10
CA PRO A 481 -45.75 -55.78 -49.08
C PRO A 481 -45.91 -54.44 -48.34
N ASP A 482 -44.82 -53.88 -47.80
CA ASP A 482 -44.84 -52.63 -47.04
C ASP A 482 -45.02 -51.42 -47.96
N ARG A 483 -45.42 -50.30 -47.34
CA ARG A 483 -45.71 -49.03 -48.03
C ARG A 483 -44.63 -47.97 -47.84
N THR A 484 -43.58 -48.29 -47.08
CA THR A 484 -42.47 -47.40 -46.80
C THR A 484 -41.16 -48.18 -46.74
N HIS A 485 -40.06 -47.55 -47.14
CA HIS A 485 -38.73 -48.11 -46.99
C HIS A 485 -37.69 -47.02 -46.72
N VAL A 486 -36.73 -47.30 -45.83
CA VAL A 486 -35.62 -46.41 -45.53
C VAL A 486 -34.35 -46.98 -46.15
N CYS A 487 -33.94 -46.40 -47.28
CA CYS A 487 -32.66 -46.72 -47.92
C CYS A 487 -31.54 -46.19 -47.02
N LYS A 488 -30.61 -47.04 -46.55
CA LYS A 488 -29.54 -46.69 -45.60
C LYS A 488 -28.15 -46.98 -46.18
N GLY A 489 -27.12 -46.35 -45.62
CA GLY A 489 -25.74 -46.48 -46.10
C GLY A 489 -25.48 -45.74 -47.41
N LEU A 490 -26.28 -44.69 -47.65
CA LEU A 490 -26.10 -43.77 -48.76
C LEU A 490 -24.93 -42.82 -48.47
N ARG A 491 -24.28 -42.30 -49.51
CA ARG A 491 -23.30 -41.21 -49.34
C ARG A 491 -24.04 -39.91 -49.06
N ARG A 492 -23.39 -39.04 -48.31
CA ARG A 492 -23.81 -37.67 -47.99
C ARG A 492 -23.91 -36.80 -49.24
N ALA A 493 -24.78 -35.79 -49.18
CA ALA A 493 -24.96 -34.75 -50.21
C ALA A 493 -25.04 -35.27 -51.67
N SER A 494 -25.56 -36.48 -51.89
CA SER A 494 -25.49 -37.23 -53.16
C SER A 494 -26.89 -37.46 -53.73
N ASP A 495 -27.03 -37.34 -55.06
CA ASP A 495 -28.28 -37.57 -55.77
C ASP A 495 -28.48 -39.07 -56.11
N TYR A 496 -29.67 -39.60 -55.83
CA TYR A 496 -30.08 -40.99 -56.08
C TYR A 496 -31.39 -41.01 -56.87
N ARG A 497 -31.48 -41.91 -57.85
CA ARG A 497 -32.71 -42.14 -58.63
C ARG A 497 -33.49 -43.33 -58.10
N PHE A 498 -34.81 -43.23 -58.06
CA PHE A 498 -35.71 -44.28 -57.56
C PHE A 498 -36.85 -44.57 -58.53
N ARG A 499 -37.26 -45.83 -58.60
CA ARG A 499 -38.44 -46.29 -59.33
C ARG A 499 -39.07 -47.50 -58.65
N LEU A 500 -40.37 -47.67 -58.81
CA LEU A 500 -41.17 -48.67 -58.10
C LEU A 500 -41.99 -49.50 -59.10
N CYS A 501 -42.11 -50.81 -58.90
CA CYS A 501 -43.10 -51.64 -59.60
C CYS A 501 -43.87 -52.51 -58.58
N CYS A 502 -45.12 -52.82 -58.88
CA CYS A 502 -45.89 -53.83 -58.16
C CYS A 502 -45.93 -55.16 -58.92
N GLU A 503 -45.98 -56.26 -58.19
CA GLU A 503 -46.16 -57.62 -58.68
C GLU A 503 -47.38 -58.25 -58.00
N THR A 504 -48.14 -59.03 -58.78
CA THR A 504 -49.30 -59.80 -58.33
C THR A 504 -49.27 -61.21 -58.92
N THR A 505 -50.27 -62.04 -58.61
CA THR A 505 -50.41 -63.40 -59.14
C THR A 505 -50.63 -63.50 -60.66
N ASP A 506 -50.93 -62.38 -61.34
CA ASP A 506 -50.97 -62.25 -62.80
C ASP A 506 -49.64 -61.72 -63.41
N GLY A 507 -48.64 -61.38 -62.58
CA GLY A 507 -47.28 -61.02 -62.96
C GLY A 507 -46.83 -59.61 -62.55
N GLN A 508 -45.56 -59.30 -62.83
CA GLN A 508 -44.93 -58.00 -62.56
C GLN A 508 -45.46 -56.91 -63.51
N GLY A 509 -45.88 -55.77 -62.93
CA GLY A 509 -46.26 -54.57 -63.67
C GLY A 509 -45.04 -53.73 -64.10
N PRO A 510 -45.22 -52.75 -65.02
CA PRO A 510 -44.15 -51.84 -65.41
C PRO A 510 -43.73 -50.92 -64.25
N TYR A 511 -42.47 -50.47 -64.27
CA TYR A 511 -41.96 -49.48 -63.31
C TYR A 511 -42.64 -48.11 -63.46
N SER A 512 -42.73 -47.39 -62.35
CA SER A 512 -43.05 -45.96 -62.29
C SER A 512 -42.06 -45.13 -63.11
N THR A 513 -42.41 -43.88 -63.36
CA THR A 513 -41.41 -42.86 -63.74
C THR A 513 -40.30 -42.78 -62.69
N ASP A 514 -39.06 -42.57 -63.15
CA ASP A 514 -37.92 -42.34 -62.27
C ASP A 514 -38.06 -40.98 -61.55
N VAL A 515 -37.81 -40.95 -60.24
CA VAL A 515 -37.66 -39.71 -59.45
C VAL A 515 -36.26 -39.60 -58.88
N THR A 516 -35.78 -38.39 -58.63
CA THR A 516 -34.43 -38.14 -58.06
C THR A 516 -34.54 -37.44 -56.71
N TYR A 517 -33.85 -37.97 -55.70
CA TYR A 517 -33.79 -37.42 -54.35
C TYR A 517 -32.34 -37.35 -53.86
N ARG A 518 -32.02 -36.31 -53.11
CA ARG A 518 -30.67 -36.04 -52.61
C ARG A 518 -30.59 -36.27 -51.11
N THR A 519 -29.55 -36.96 -50.65
CA THR A 519 -29.18 -36.97 -49.23
C THR A 519 -28.70 -35.59 -48.78
N LEU A 520 -28.83 -35.29 -47.49
CA LEU A 520 -28.35 -34.04 -46.92
C LEU A 520 -26.81 -34.09 -46.68
N PRO A 521 -26.14 -32.94 -46.53
CA PRO A 521 -24.82 -32.89 -45.91
C PRO A 521 -24.91 -33.04 -44.38
N GLU A 522 -23.80 -33.42 -43.74
CA GLU A 522 -23.59 -33.28 -42.30
C GLU A 522 -22.79 -32.01 -41.98
N ARG A 523 -22.75 -31.62 -40.71
CA ARG A 523 -21.84 -30.57 -40.22
C ARG A 523 -20.39 -31.01 -40.43
N PRO A 524 -19.44 -30.09 -40.66
CA PRO A 524 -18.04 -30.48 -40.84
C PRO A 524 -17.46 -31.05 -39.53
N GLY A 525 -16.37 -31.82 -39.65
CA GLY A 525 -15.51 -32.11 -38.51
C GLY A 525 -14.85 -30.83 -37.96
N ALA A 526 -14.22 -30.92 -36.79
CA ALA A 526 -13.43 -29.81 -36.25
C ALA A 526 -12.21 -29.49 -37.16
N PRO A 527 -11.88 -28.21 -37.42
CA PRO A 527 -10.66 -27.84 -38.15
C PRO A 527 -9.38 -28.22 -37.40
N GLY A 528 -8.25 -28.18 -38.11
CA GLY A 528 -6.93 -28.38 -37.52
C GLY A 528 -6.61 -27.34 -36.43
N ARG A 529 -5.81 -27.74 -35.43
CA ARG A 529 -5.34 -26.87 -34.35
C ARG A 529 -4.71 -25.58 -34.94
N PRO A 530 -5.13 -24.37 -34.51
CA PRO A 530 -4.53 -23.14 -34.99
C PRO A 530 -3.07 -23.06 -34.53
N SER A 531 -2.20 -22.49 -35.35
CA SER A 531 -0.76 -22.41 -35.09
C SER A 531 -0.20 -21.03 -35.44
N ALA A 532 0.76 -20.54 -34.66
CA ALA A 532 1.41 -19.26 -34.90
C ALA A 532 2.23 -19.27 -36.20
N LYS A 533 2.09 -18.22 -37.03
CA LYS A 533 2.78 -18.05 -38.31
C LYS A 533 3.72 -16.84 -38.27
N GLY A 534 5.02 -17.11 -38.35
CA GLY A 534 6.08 -16.09 -38.34
C GLY A 534 6.43 -15.62 -36.94
N LYS A 535 7.03 -14.43 -36.82
CA LYS A 535 7.39 -13.86 -35.50
C LYS A 535 6.15 -13.35 -34.78
N ILE A 536 6.01 -13.72 -33.51
CA ILE A 536 5.08 -13.09 -32.57
C ILE A 536 5.55 -11.67 -32.26
N HIS A 537 4.61 -10.76 -31.98
CA HIS A 537 4.87 -9.39 -31.55
C HIS A 537 4.05 -9.09 -30.29
N SER A 538 4.36 -8.00 -29.59
CA SER A 538 3.75 -7.67 -28.30
C SER A 538 2.28 -7.28 -28.37
N ARG A 539 1.80 -6.80 -29.52
CA ARG A 539 0.39 -6.44 -29.74
C ARG A 539 -0.28 -7.16 -30.92
N ALA A 540 0.41 -8.12 -31.52
CA ALA A 540 -0.12 -8.86 -32.66
C ALA A 540 0.59 -10.19 -32.92
N PHE A 541 -0.15 -11.14 -33.48
CA PHE A 541 0.41 -12.32 -34.14
C PHE A 541 -0.42 -12.70 -35.38
N ARG A 542 -0.03 -13.78 -36.05
CA ARG A 542 -0.84 -14.40 -37.11
C ARG A 542 -1.06 -15.86 -36.76
N LEU A 543 -2.29 -16.32 -36.89
CA LEU A 543 -2.65 -17.72 -36.74
C LEU A 543 -3.00 -18.30 -38.11
N ARG A 544 -2.71 -19.58 -38.30
CA ARG A 544 -3.15 -20.39 -39.44
C ARG A 544 -3.70 -21.73 -38.96
N TRP A 545 -4.65 -22.30 -39.68
CA TRP A 545 -5.24 -23.61 -39.38
C TRP A 545 -5.45 -24.41 -40.67
N GLU A 546 -5.53 -25.73 -40.54
CA GLU A 546 -5.87 -26.62 -41.64
C GLU A 546 -7.40 -26.84 -41.70
N PRO A 547 -7.97 -27.11 -42.89
CA PRO A 547 -9.39 -27.46 -43.02
C PRO A 547 -9.71 -28.76 -42.25
N PRO A 548 -10.98 -29.03 -41.94
CA PRO A 548 -11.37 -30.31 -41.35
C PRO A 548 -11.10 -31.48 -42.31
N SER A 549 -10.87 -32.68 -41.76
CA SER A 549 -10.60 -33.89 -42.54
C SER A 549 -11.86 -34.55 -43.14
N ASP A 550 -13.03 -34.15 -42.67
CA ASP A 550 -14.36 -34.48 -43.21
C ASP A 550 -15.15 -33.18 -43.27
N ASP A 551 -15.64 -32.82 -44.45
CA ASP A 551 -16.44 -31.61 -44.68
C ASP A 551 -17.95 -31.87 -44.56
N GLY A 552 -18.36 -33.10 -44.19
CA GLY A 552 -19.75 -33.51 -44.11
C GLY A 552 -20.41 -33.74 -45.46
N GLY A 553 -19.66 -33.66 -46.57
CA GLY A 553 -20.17 -33.74 -47.94
C GLY A 553 -20.56 -32.40 -48.57
N ALA A 554 -20.32 -31.28 -47.89
CA ALA A 554 -20.51 -29.93 -48.44
C ALA A 554 -19.29 -29.04 -48.15
N PRO A 555 -18.89 -28.17 -49.10
CA PRO A 555 -17.70 -27.35 -48.92
C PRO A 555 -17.84 -26.43 -47.70
N VAL A 556 -16.73 -26.24 -46.98
CA VAL A 556 -16.65 -25.26 -45.89
C VAL A 556 -16.70 -23.85 -46.47
N GLU A 557 -17.68 -23.07 -46.02
CA GLU A 557 -17.99 -21.71 -46.51
C GLU A 557 -17.31 -20.64 -45.64
N GLN A 558 -17.16 -20.89 -44.33
CA GLN A 558 -16.62 -19.92 -43.37
C GLN A 558 -15.85 -20.62 -42.23
N TYR A 559 -14.83 -19.95 -41.71
CA TYR A 559 -14.15 -20.24 -40.45
C TYR A 559 -14.43 -19.12 -39.44
N THR A 560 -14.58 -19.50 -38.17
CA THR A 560 -14.70 -18.56 -37.04
C THR A 560 -13.61 -18.88 -36.03
N LEU A 561 -12.70 -17.94 -35.82
CA LEU A 561 -11.60 -17.99 -34.86
C LEU A 561 -11.98 -17.18 -33.62
N GLU A 562 -11.81 -17.78 -32.45
CA GLU A 562 -11.93 -17.10 -31.16
C GLU A 562 -10.60 -17.08 -30.41
N LEU A 563 -10.39 -16.01 -29.64
CA LEU A 563 -9.29 -15.83 -28.71
C LEU A 563 -9.83 -15.61 -27.29
N ASP A 564 -9.23 -16.25 -26.31
CA ASP A 564 -9.46 -16.07 -24.87
C ASP A 564 -8.16 -15.55 -24.22
N ALA A 565 -8.28 -14.50 -23.41
CA ALA A 565 -7.16 -13.86 -22.69
C ALA A 565 -7.24 -14.06 -21.17
N GLY A 566 -8.20 -14.86 -20.69
CA GLY A 566 -8.57 -15.03 -19.28
C GLY A 566 -10.06 -14.73 -19.04
N ASP A 567 -10.63 -13.77 -19.78
CA ASP A 567 -12.03 -13.34 -19.68
C ASP A 567 -13.01 -14.19 -20.50
N GLY A 568 -12.54 -15.29 -21.12
CA GLY A 568 -13.32 -16.15 -22.00
C GLY A 568 -13.14 -15.84 -23.49
N PHE A 569 -13.63 -16.76 -24.33
CA PHE A 569 -13.42 -16.72 -25.77
C PHE A 569 -14.27 -15.64 -26.45
N GLN A 570 -13.61 -14.80 -27.26
CA GLN A 570 -14.21 -13.73 -28.07
C GLN A 570 -13.81 -13.90 -29.55
N SER A 571 -14.73 -13.57 -30.47
CA SER A 571 -14.49 -13.71 -31.91
C SER A 571 -13.42 -12.73 -32.39
N ALA A 572 -12.37 -13.26 -33.02
CA ALA A 572 -11.21 -12.51 -33.51
C ALA A 572 -11.09 -12.52 -35.05
N TYR A 573 -11.68 -13.51 -35.72
CA TYR A 573 -11.83 -13.53 -37.18
C TYR A 573 -13.05 -14.37 -37.58
N SER A 574 -13.75 -13.95 -38.64
CA SER A 574 -14.92 -14.63 -39.20
C SER A 574 -14.95 -14.43 -40.71
N GLY A 575 -14.66 -15.49 -41.49
CA GLY A 575 -14.53 -15.40 -42.95
C GLY A 575 -13.98 -16.69 -43.59
N PRO A 576 -13.76 -16.72 -44.91
CA PRO A 576 -13.39 -17.94 -45.64
C PRO A 576 -11.90 -18.31 -45.57
N ASP A 577 -11.04 -17.41 -45.10
CA ASP A 577 -9.59 -17.63 -45.06
C ASP A 577 -9.18 -18.65 -44.00
N ARG A 578 -8.01 -19.26 -44.20
CA ARG A 578 -7.39 -20.22 -43.26
C ARG A 578 -6.30 -19.59 -42.39
N GLU A 579 -6.15 -18.28 -42.47
CA GLU A 579 -5.20 -17.49 -41.69
C GLU A 579 -5.84 -16.19 -41.23
N ALA A 580 -5.57 -15.77 -39.99
CA ALA A 580 -6.00 -14.50 -39.44
C ALA A 580 -4.82 -13.72 -38.88
N HIS A 581 -4.88 -12.39 -39.02
CA HIS A 581 -4.02 -11.48 -38.28
C HIS A 581 -4.77 -11.00 -37.05
N CYS A 582 -4.27 -11.37 -35.87
CA CYS A 582 -4.82 -10.94 -34.60
C CYS A 582 -4.02 -9.71 -34.15
N ASP A 583 -4.67 -8.56 -34.04
CA ASP A 583 -4.08 -7.28 -33.65
C ASP A 583 -4.69 -6.74 -32.34
N ARG A 584 -4.21 -5.57 -31.87
CA ARG A 584 -4.65 -4.92 -30.61
C ARG A 584 -4.56 -5.82 -29.37
N LEU A 585 -3.71 -6.84 -29.41
CA LEU A 585 -3.46 -7.76 -28.29
C LEU A 585 -2.73 -7.04 -27.14
N GLN A 586 -2.85 -7.59 -25.93
CA GLN A 586 -2.08 -7.15 -24.78
C GLN A 586 -0.69 -7.82 -24.76
N PRO A 587 0.38 -7.09 -24.39
CA PRO A 587 1.72 -7.66 -24.24
C PRO A 587 1.85 -8.69 -23.12
N GLY A 588 2.81 -9.62 -23.26
CA GLY A 588 3.13 -10.65 -22.25
C GLY A 588 1.92 -11.46 -21.77
N THR A 589 0.91 -11.63 -22.62
CA THR A 589 -0.39 -12.23 -22.27
C THR A 589 -0.57 -13.54 -23.05
N ASP A 590 -1.03 -14.58 -22.35
CA ASP A 590 -1.28 -15.90 -22.95
C ASP A 590 -2.65 -15.94 -23.64
N TYR A 591 -2.65 -15.88 -24.98
CA TYR A 591 -3.88 -15.98 -25.77
C TYR A 591 -4.19 -17.44 -26.12
N ARG A 592 -5.32 -17.94 -25.63
CA ARG A 592 -5.90 -19.24 -25.95
C ARG A 592 -6.76 -19.14 -27.21
N ALA A 593 -6.31 -19.74 -28.31
CA ALA A 593 -6.96 -19.70 -29.62
C ALA A 593 -7.71 -20.99 -29.95
N ARG A 594 -8.93 -20.88 -30.48
CA ARG A 594 -9.70 -22.01 -31.05
C ARG A 594 -10.42 -21.59 -32.33
N VAL A 595 -10.60 -22.51 -33.27
CA VAL A 595 -11.28 -22.25 -34.54
C VAL A 595 -12.34 -23.32 -34.82
N ARG A 596 -13.48 -22.92 -35.38
CA ARG A 596 -14.50 -23.81 -35.95
C ARG A 596 -14.80 -23.40 -37.39
N CYS A 597 -15.60 -24.18 -38.09
CA CYS A 597 -16.02 -23.87 -39.45
C CYS A 597 -17.51 -24.15 -39.69
N LEU A 598 -18.01 -23.69 -40.82
CA LEU A 598 -19.42 -23.70 -41.19
C LEU A 598 -19.56 -24.19 -42.64
N ASN A 599 -20.50 -25.11 -42.87
CA ASN A 599 -21.02 -25.45 -44.20
C ASN A 599 -22.56 -25.30 -44.20
N SER A 600 -23.21 -25.63 -45.31
CA SER A 600 -24.68 -25.57 -45.44
C SER A 600 -25.50 -26.48 -44.50
N ALA A 601 -24.88 -27.39 -43.73
CA ALA A 601 -25.54 -28.17 -42.66
C ALA A 601 -25.35 -27.59 -41.25
N GLY A 602 -24.48 -26.58 -41.09
CA GLY A 602 -24.24 -25.88 -39.82
C GLY A 602 -22.78 -25.89 -39.35
N GLU A 603 -22.58 -25.41 -38.13
CA GLU A 603 -21.25 -25.22 -37.54
C GLU A 603 -20.65 -26.54 -37.03
N SER A 604 -19.34 -26.70 -37.24
CA SER A 604 -18.54 -27.77 -36.66
C SER A 604 -18.31 -27.59 -35.16
N ASP A 605 -17.86 -28.64 -34.51
CA ASP A 605 -17.17 -28.52 -33.22
C ASP A 605 -15.91 -27.64 -33.33
N TRP A 606 -15.45 -27.15 -32.17
CA TRP A 606 -14.22 -26.36 -32.05
C TRP A 606 -12.97 -27.23 -32.15
N SER A 607 -11.92 -26.68 -32.77
CA SER A 607 -10.57 -27.24 -32.72
C SER A 607 -10.06 -27.36 -31.28
N SER A 608 -9.09 -28.26 -31.05
CA SER A 608 -8.25 -28.19 -29.85
C SER A 608 -7.61 -26.80 -29.71
N THR A 609 -7.52 -26.29 -28.48
CA THR A 609 -6.96 -24.96 -28.20
C THR A 609 -5.44 -24.91 -28.42
N GLU A 610 -4.94 -23.81 -28.97
CA GLU A 610 -3.52 -23.41 -28.95
C GLU A 610 -3.30 -22.28 -27.96
N THR A 611 -2.14 -22.19 -27.31
CA THR A 611 -1.78 -21.05 -26.46
C THR A 611 -0.62 -20.29 -27.08
N VAL A 612 -0.78 -18.98 -27.27
CA VAL A 612 0.24 -18.10 -27.87
C VAL A 612 0.47 -16.89 -26.96
N THR A 613 1.59 -16.89 -26.26
CA THR A 613 2.08 -15.77 -25.45
C THR A 613 2.57 -14.65 -26.35
N THR A 614 2.10 -13.41 -26.16
CA THR A 614 2.65 -12.22 -26.85
C THR A 614 4.01 -11.78 -26.28
N ASP A 615 4.86 -11.17 -27.10
CA ASP A 615 6.14 -10.60 -26.63
C ASP A 615 5.89 -9.54 -25.51
N ALA A 616 6.77 -9.47 -24.51
CA ALA A 616 6.76 -8.38 -23.53
C ALA A 616 7.37 -7.09 -24.11
N THR A 617 7.04 -5.95 -23.54
CA THR A 617 7.56 -4.61 -23.89
C THR A 617 7.86 -3.82 -22.61
N ILE A 618 8.53 -2.67 -22.74
CA ILE A 618 8.56 -1.64 -21.70
C ILE A 618 7.14 -1.23 -21.27
N PRO A 619 6.95 -0.69 -20.05
CA PRO A 619 5.66 -0.19 -19.58
C PRO A 619 5.10 0.97 -20.41
N ALA A 620 3.80 1.25 -20.25
CA ALA A 620 3.21 2.51 -20.67
C ALA A 620 3.70 3.68 -19.76
N ALA A 621 3.43 4.91 -20.17
CA ALA A 621 3.62 6.08 -19.31
C ALA A 621 2.76 5.97 -18.04
N CYS A 622 3.24 6.53 -16.93
CA CYS A 622 2.40 6.88 -15.79
C CYS A 622 1.54 8.10 -16.11
N ASP A 623 0.43 8.25 -15.37
CA ASP A 623 -0.24 9.55 -15.23
C ASP A 623 0.73 10.59 -14.64
N ALA A 624 0.40 11.88 -14.78
CA ALA A 624 1.15 12.94 -14.10
C ALA A 624 1.21 12.69 -12.58
N PRO A 625 2.36 12.96 -11.92
CA PRO A 625 2.40 12.96 -10.47
C PRO A 625 1.53 14.09 -9.91
N GLU A 626 0.78 13.80 -8.85
CA GLU A 626 -0.07 14.73 -8.12
C GLU A 626 0.64 15.12 -6.80
N PRO A 627 0.70 16.41 -6.42
CA PRO A 627 1.18 16.81 -5.10
C PRO A 627 0.17 16.41 -4.02
N THR A 628 0.64 15.84 -2.89
CA THR A 628 -0.23 15.41 -1.78
C THR A 628 -0.45 16.51 -0.73
N SER A 629 0.38 17.54 -0.74
CA SER A 629 0.19 18.81 -0.03
C SER A 629 0.77 19.96 -0.84
N GLU A 630 0.54 21.19 -0.40
CA GLU A 630 1.17 22.38 -1.01
C GLU A 630 2.72 22.27 -1.02
N PRO A 631 3.40 22.82 -2.05
CA PRO A 631 4.86 22.79 -2.14
C PRO A 631 5.53 23.54 -0.99
N ARG A 632 6.41 22.87 -0.23
CA ARG A 632 7.23 23.50 0.80
C ARG A 632 8.52 24.01 0.18
N ALA A 633 9.18 24.92 0.88
CA ALA A 633 10.36 25.62 0.36
C ALA A 633 11.53 24.70 -0.05
N THR A 634 11.68 23.53 0.59
CA THR A 634 12.76 22.57 0.31
C THR A 634 12.26 21.16 -0.03
N THR A 635 10.94 20.93 -0.02
CA THR A 635 10.34 19.59 -0.25
C THR A 635 8.98 19.64 -0.95
N LEU A 636 8.72 18.66 -1.81
CA LEU A 636 7.39 18.39 -2.38
C LEU A 636 7.02 16.91 -2.19
N PRO A 637 5.97 16.59 -1.42
CA PRO A 637 5.42 15.24 -1.37
C PRO A 637 4.50 14.98 -2.57
N LEU A 638 4.71 13.84 -3.24
CA LEU A 638 4.07 13.45 -4.50
C LEU A 638 3.44 12.06 -4.37
N ARG A 639 2.36 11.83 -5.14
CA ARG A 639 1.81 10.50 -5.45
C ARG A 639 1.61 10.36 -6.95
N TRP A 640 1.53 9.14 -7.46
CA TRP A 640 1.15 8.85 -8.86
C TRP A 640 0.35 7.55 -8.93
N LYS A 641 -0.26 7.29 -10.08
CA LYS A 641 -0.95 6.02 -10.36
C LYS A 641 0.00 5.09 -11.14
N PRO A 642 -0.11 3.76 -10.96
CA PRO A 642 0.55 2.80 -11.83
C PRO A 642 0.18 3.01 -13.31
N PRO A 643 1.07 2.71 -14.26
CA PRO A 643 0.77 2.81 -15.68
C PRO A 643 -0.36 1.84 -16.08
N SER A 644 -1.22 2.28 -17.01
CA SER A 644 -2.37 1.50 -17.49
C SER A 644 -2.01 0.15 -18.15
N CYS A 645 -0.74 -0.07 -18.48
CA CYS A 645 -0.19 -1.36 -18.88
C CYS A 645 1.27 -1.47 -18.44
N THR A 646 1.63 -2.53 -17.73
CA THR A 646 3.01 -2.78 -17.28
C THR A 646 3.93 -3.35 -18.38
N GLY A 647 3.43 -3.47 -19.61
CA GLY A 647 4.17 -4.04 -20.74
C GLY A 647 4.24 -5.59 -20.74
N GLY A 648 3.39 -6.25 -19.95
CA GLY A 648 3.32 -7.73 -19.91
C GLY A 648 4.33 -8.40 -18.98
N THR A 649 4.98 -7.63 -18.11
CA THR A 649 5.79 -8.15 -17.00
C THR A 649 5.56 -7.30 -15.74
N PRO A 650 5.85 -7.81 -14.53
CA PRO A 650 5.82 -6.99 -13.32
C PRO A 650 6.77 -5.79 -13.43
N LEU A 651 6.37 -4.66 -12.85
CA LEU A 651 7.26 -3.50 -12.70
C LEU A 651 8.41 -3.83 -11.75
N THR A 652 9.58 -3.26 -12.01
CA THR A 652 10.78 -3.43 -11.18
C THR A 652 11.02 -2.20 -10.30
N GLU A 653 10.70 -1.01 -10.80
CA GLU A 653 10.81 0.27 -10.09
C GLU A 653 10.03 1.37 -10.84
N TYR A 654 9.62 2.41 -10.13
CA TYR A 654 9.38 3.75 -10.65
C TYR A 654 10.64 4.58 -10.43
N ARG A 655 10.98 5.46 -11.38
CA ARG A 655 11.99 6.50 -11.22
C ARG A 655 11.29 7.85 -11.25
N VAL A 656 11.49 8.64 -10.19
CA VAL A 656 11.00 10.03 -10.12
C VAL A 656 12.20 10.94 -10.39
N GLU A 657 12.13 11.72 -11.47
CA GLU A 657 13.20 12.64 -11.86
C GLU A 657 12.70 14.08 -11.73
N VAL A 658 13.51 14.94 -11.10
CA VAL A 658 13.22 16.36 -10.89
C VAL A 658 14.28 17.21 -11.57
N ALA A 659 13.85 18.19 -12.36
CA ALA A 659 14.69 19.19 -13.00
C ALA A 659 14.42 20.59 -12.45
N ASN A 660 15.51 21.35 -12.26
CA ASN A 660 15.46 22.75 -11.85
C ASN A 660 15.14 23.69 -13.04
N ALA A 661 15.04 24.99 -12.76
CA ALA A 661 14.84 26.05 -13.76
C ALA A 661 15.86 26.02 -14.93
N GLN A 662 17.07 25.53 -14.69
CA GLN A 662 18.14 25.37 -15.68
C GLN A 662 18.00 24.10 -16.54
N GLY A 663 16.97 23.26 -16.30
CA GLY A 663 16.76 21.99 -17.00
C GLY A 663 17.66 20.85 -16.56
N ILE A 664 18.45 21.02 -15.48
CA ILE A 664 19.33 19.98 -14.95
C ILE A 664 18.47 19.00 -14.13
N ALA A 665 18.23 17.82 -14.71
CA ALA A 665 17.49 16.73 -14.07
C ALA A 665 18.38 15.92 -13.10
N ARG A 666 17.77 15.44 -12.00
CA ARG A 666 18.33 14.40 -11.13
C ARG A 666 17.25 13.41 -10.68
N LEU A 667 17.68 12.19 -10.37
CA LEU A 667 16.83 11.20 -9.72
C LEU A 667 16.51 11.67 -8.28
N ALA A 668 15.23 11.72 -7.94
CA ALA A 668 14.72 12.08 -6.61
C ALA A 668 14.28 10.86 -5.80
N HIS A 669 13.75 9.82 -6.46
CA HIS A 669 13.36 8.56 -5.85
C HIS A 669 13.46 7.43 -6.89
N ALA A 670 13.84 6.22 -6.43
CA ALA A 670 13.69 4.98 -7.18
C ALA A 670 13.21 3.87 -6.24
N GLY A 671 12.11 3.19 -6.60
CA GLY A 671 11.45 2.21 -5.75
C GLY A 671 10.12 1.73 -6.33
N LEU A 672 9.46 0.78 -5.68
CA LEU A 672 8.11 0.29 -6.08
C LEU A 672 6.96 1.06 -5.43
N GLU A 673 7.27 2.01 -4.55
CA GLU A 673 6.32 2.92 -3.92
C GLU A 673 5.65 3.81 -4.99
N THR A 674 4.37 4.16 -4.80
CA THR A 674 3.62 5.06 -5.68
C THR A 674 3.48 6.48 -5.10
N GLU A 675 4.30 6.78 -4.09
CA GLU A 675 4.43 8.08 -3.46
C GLU A 675 5.91 8.30 -3.07
N CYS A 676 6.34 9.55 -3.01
CA CYS A 676 7.65 9.91 -2.47
C CYS A 676 7.67 11.35 -1.96
N ILE A 677 8.74 11.74 -1.26
CA ILE A 677 9.00 13.14 -0.95
C ILE A 677 10.25 13.56 -1.72
N VAL A 678 10.07 14.42 -2.73
CA VAL A 678 11.17 15.11 -3.38
C VAL A 678 11.78 16.07 -2.36
N ARG A 679 13.03 15.85 -1.98
CA ARG A 679 13.81 16.71 -1.06
C ARG A 679 14.84 17.50 -1.84
N GLU A 680 15.63 18.34 -1.16
CA GLU A 680 16.74 19.10 -1.75
C GLU A 680 16.27 20.01 -2.91
N LEU A 681 15.16 20.72 -2.67
CA LEU A 681 14.70 21.82 -3.50
C LEU A 681 15.19 23.16 -2.93
N SER A 682 15.33 24.16 -3.79
CA SER A 682 15.72 25.53 -3.42
C SER A 682 14.47 26.42 -3.27
N PRO A 683 14.31 27.19 -2.18
CA PRO A 683 13.16 28.05 -1.94
C PRO A 683 12.88 29.07 -3.06
N GLY A 684 11.60 29.31 -3.35
CA GLY A 684 11.14 30.20 -4.42
C GLY A 684 11.74 29.92 -5.80
N ARG A 685 11.91 28.65 -6.19
CA ARG A 685 12.36 28.27 -7.54
C ARG A 685 11.34 27.38 -8.24
N PRO A 686 11.15 27.54 -9.56
CA PRO A 686 10.34 26.63 -10.35
C PRO A 686 11.09 25.32 -10.64
N TYR A 687 10.34 24.22 -10.59
CA TYR A 687 10.80 22.86 -10.81
C TYR A 687 9.85 22.10 -11.73
N ARG A 688 10.40 21.08 -12.39
CA ARG A 688 9.69 20.12 -13.25
C ARG A 688 9.92 18.72 -12.72
N VAL A 689 8.88 17.91 -12.59
CA VAL A 689 9.00 16.52 -12.11
C VAL A 689 8.15 15.56 -12.94
N TRP A 690 8.71 14.39 -13.24
CA TRP A 690 8.04 13.31 -13.98
C TRP A 690 8.38 11.94 -13.39
N VAL A 691 7.56 10.95 -13.72
CA VAL A 691 7.69 9.57 -13.24
C VAL A 691 7.81 8.61 -14.41
N THR A 692 8.79 7.72 -14.35
CA THR A 692 9.08 6.71 -15.37
C THR A 692 8.96 5.31 -14.77
N ALA A 693 7.95 4.54 -15.19
CA ALA A 693 7.81 3.14 -14.79
C ALA A 693 8.80 2.25 -15.54
N CYS A 694 9.44 1.32 -14.84
CA CYS A 694 10.42 0.37 -15.40
C CYS A 694 10.00 -1.08 -15.16
N ASN A 695 10.36 -1.98 -16.08
CA ASN A 695 10.21 -3.42 -15.92
C ASN A 695 11.45 -4.17 -16.43
N ARG A 696 11.42 -5.52 -16.45
CA ARG A 696 12.56 -6.34 -16.92
C ARG A 696 12.93 -6.21 -18.41
N VAL A 697 12.15 -5.49 -19.20
CA VAL A 697 12.44 -5.15 -20.61
C VAL A 697 13.11 -3.78 -20.71
N GLY A 698 12.78 -2.85 -19.81
CA GLY A 698 13.41 -1.53 -19.71
C GLY A 698 12.50 -0.48 -19.08
N SER A 699 12.94 0.77 -19.15
CA SER A 699 12.15 1.95 -18.78
C SER A 699 11.10 2.27 -19.84
N GLY A 700 9.88 2.59 -19.40
CA GLY A 700 8.84 3.17 -20.24
C GLY A 700 9.13 4.61 -20.65
N PRO A 701 8.24 5.25 -21.41
CA PRO A 701 8.26 6.71 -21.56
C PRO A 701 7.94 7.40 -20.21
N PRO A 702 8.45 8.62 -19.98
CA PRO A 702 8.10 9.40 -18.80
C PRO A 702 6.63 9.81 -18.80
N SER A 703 6.08 10.09 -17.62
CA SER A 703 4.77 10.74 -17.45
C SER A 703 4.73 12.12 -18.12
N SER A 704 3.53 12.69 -18.23
CA SER A 704 3.41 14.14 -18.33
C SER A 704 4.10 14.81 -17.13
N VAL A 705 4.74 15.97 -17.40
CA VAL A 705 5.51 16.72 -16.41
C VAL A 705 4.57 17.51 -15.52
N LEU A 706 4.75 17.41 -14.19
CA LEU A 706 4.21 18.37 -13.23
C LEU A 706 5.19 19.55 -13.14
N GLU A 707 4.71 20.76 -13.43
CA GLU A 707 5.43 22.00 -13.15
C GLU A 707 4.92 22.57 -11.83
N PHE A 708 5.83 23.04 -10.98
CA PHE A 708 5.48 23.68 -9.70
C PHE A 708 6.55 24.69 -9.28
N GLU A 709 6.20 25.55 -8.33
CA GLU A 709 7.14 26.44 -7.64
C GLU A 709 7.13 26.12 -6.15
N THR A 710 8.31 26.03 -5.53
CA THR A 710 8.44 25.88 -4.07
C THR A 710 8.02 27.17 -3.37
N ALA A 711 7.33 27.08 -2.22
CA ALA A 711 7.13 28.25 -1.35
C ALA A 711 8.45 28.98 -1.02
N ALA A 712 8.36 30.27 -0.67
CA ALA A 712 9.48 31.00 -0.10
C ALA A 712 9.83 30.46 1.29
N ALA A 713 11.10 30.61 1.70
CA ALA A 713 11.55 30.42 3.07
C ALA A 713 12.01 31.77 3.65
N PRO A 714 12.18 31.88 4.99
CA PRO A 714 12.92 33.00 5.57
C PRO A 714 14.31 33.14 4.91
N PRO A 715 14.90 34.36 4.90
CA PRO A 715 16.22 34.55 4.28
C PRO A 715 17.30 33.74 4.99
N ASP A 716 18.40 33.48 4.28
CA ASP A 716 19.58 32.90 4.88
C ASP A 716 20.21 33.86 5.92
N ALA A 717 21.13 33.35 6.75
CA ALA A 717 21.91 34.20 7.64
C ALA A 717 22.78 35.17 6.81
N PRO A 718 22.81 36.47 7.13
CA PRO A 718 23.82 37.38 6.59
C PRO A 718 25.24 36.97 7.03
N ASP A 719 26.26 37.44 6.32
CA ASP A 719 27.65 37.32 6.78
C ASP A 719 27.84 38.06 8.13
N ALA A 720 28.89 37.67 8.89
CA ALA A 720 29.24 38.36 10.12
C ALA A 720 29.54 39.85 9.84
N PRO A 721 28.86 40.80 10.52
CA PRO A 721 28.90 42.21 10.13
C PRO A 721 30.32 42.77 10.19
N ILE A 722 30.63 43.68 9.28
CA ILE A 722 31.90 44.39 9.20
C ILE A 722 31.83 45.57 10.18
N THR A 723 32.75 45.58 11.15
CA THR A 723 32.88 46.65 12.15
C THR A 723 33.91 47.69 11.73
N ASN A 724 33.51 48.96 11.66
CA ASN A 724 34.38 50.10 11.44
C ASN A 724 34.30 51.05 12.65
N VAL A 725 35.29 50.97 13.54
CA VAL A 725 35.37 51.77 14.78
C VAL A 725 35.59 53.25 14.45
N GLN A 726 34.65 54.11 14.83
CA GLN A 726 34.74 55.55 14.57
C GLN A 726 35.39 56.31 15.73
N SER A 727 35.14 55.88 16.97
CA SER A 727 35.66 56.53 18.18
C SER A 727 35.65 55.55 19.37
N PRO A 728 36.18 55.93 20.55
CA PRO A 728 36.02 55.15 21.78
C PRO A 728 34.56 54.90 22.20
N ASN A 729 33.61 55.65 21.64
CA ASN A 729 32.18 55.62 21.98
C ASN A 729 31.26 55.28 20.79
N ALA A 730 31.82 55.00 19.59
CA ALA A 730 31.01 54.80 18.40
C ALA A 730 31.62 53.80 17.41
N VAL A 731 30.77 52.92 16.87
CA VAL A 731 31.11 51.90 15.87
C VAL A 731 30.07 51.92 14.76
N GLN A 732 30.53 51.93 13.51
CA GLN A 732 29.70 51.69 12.34
C GLN A 732 29.70 50.20 12.02
N LEU A 733 28.53 49.64 11.68
CA LEU A 733 28.36 48.31 11.14
C LEU A 733 27.91 48.36 9.68
N GLU A 734 28.35 47.38 8.90
CA GLU A 734 27.93 47.14 7.51
C GLU A 734 27.83 45.62 7.28
N TRP A 735 26.88 45.16 6.45
CA TRP A 735 26.71 43.73 6.16
C TRP A 735 26.26 43.50 4.72
N THR A 736 26.39 42.26 4.25
CA THR A 736 25.88 41.81 2.95
C THR A 736 24.40 41.43 3.06
N ALA A 737 23.66 41.60 1.96
CA ALA A 737 22.31 41.05 1.84
C ALA A 737 22.40 39.54 1.60
N PRO A 738 21.79 38.68 2.46
CA PRO A 738 21.77 37.24 2.23
C PRO A 738 20.84 36.86 1.07
N PRO A 739 20.92 35.62 0.58
CA PRO A 739 19.87 35.00 -0.24
C PRO A 739 18.46 35.22 0.34
N ASP A 740 17.57 35.73 -0.51
CA ASP A 740 16.18 36.10 -0.18
C ASP A 740 15.22 34.91 -0.02
N ASN A 741 15.69 33.71 -0.40
CA ASN A 741 14.96 32.45 -0.40
C ASN A 741 13.54 32.55 -1.01
N GLY A 742 13.41 33.33 -2.09
CA GLY A 742 12.19 33.42 -2.88
C GLY A 742 11.25 34.58 -2.54
N ALA A 743 11.59 35.42 -1.56
CA ALA A 743 10.83 36.63 -1.29
C ALA A 743 11.70 37.76 -0.73
N ASN A 744 11.54 38.95 -1.33
CA ASN A 744 12.25 40.18 -0.98
C ASN A 744 12.38 40.41 0.53
N ILE A 745 13.61 40.73 0.96
CA ILE A 745 13.91 41.13 2.34
C ILE A 745 13.21 42.46 2.64
N ILE A 746 12.55 42.51 3.81
CA ILE A 746 11.75 43.65 4.31
C ILE A 746 12.55 44.47 5.31
N ASP A 747 13.17 43.81 6.29
CA ASP A 747 14.04 44.45 7.29
C ASP A 747 15.23 43.57 7.67
N TYR A 748 16.26 44.24 8.18
CA TYR A 748 17.33 43.68 8.97
C TYR A 748 17.12 44.09 10.42
N ARG A 749 17.56 43.23 11.35
CA ARG A 749 17.67 43.54 12.78
C ARG A 749 19.09 43.29 13.24
N VAL A 750 19.65 44.23 13.99
CA VAL A 750 20.95 44.08 14.64
C VAL A 750 20.76 44.00 16.16
N GLU A 751 21.43 43.04 16.77
CA GLU A 751 21.42 42.78 18.21
C GLU A 751 22.84 42.90 18.79
N MET A 752 22.96 43.48 19.98
CA MET A 752 24.22 43.75 20.69
C MET A 752 24.24 43.16 22.10
N SER A 753 25.35 42.52 22.46
CA SER A 753 25.76 42.22 23.85
C SER A 753 27.01 43.04 24.22
N ALA A 754 27.16 43.36 25.51
CA ALA A 754 28.23 44.20 26.06
C ALA A 754 29.12 43.51 27.11
N ALA A 755 29.01 42.18 27.25
CA ALA A 755 29.74 41.39 28.24
C ALA A 755 30.47 40.19 27.62
N ASN A 756 29.73 39.29 26.96
CA ASN A 756 30.27 38.14 26.24
C ASN A 756 29.29 37.64 25.17
N VAL A 757 29.69 36.60 24.42
CA VAL A 757 28.93 36.01 23.30
C VAL A 757 27.63 35.31 23.74
N ASP A 758 27.55 34.84 24.99
CA ASP A 758 26.46 34.01 25.54
C ASP A 758 25.43 34.82 26.35
N ASP A 759 25.72 36.09 26.66
CA ASP A 759 24.87 36.98 27.46
C ASP A 759 23.66 37.54 26.65
N ALA A 760 22.72 38.19 27.34
CA ALA A 760 21.50 38.72 26.75
C ALA A 760 21.78 39.82 25.71
N TYR A 761 21.41 39.57 24.46
CA TYR A 761 21.47 40.54 23.37
C TYR A 761 20.28 41.51 23.42
N THR A 762 20.52 42.75 23.00
CA THR A 762 19.52 43.82 22.90
C THR A 762 19.37 44.28 21.45
N GLU A 763 18.14 44.43 20.94
CA GLU A 763 17.89 44.96 19.59
C GLU A 763 18.25 46.45 19.55
N ILE A 764 19.23 46.81 18.72
CA ILE A 764 19.80 48.16 18.61
C ILE A 764 19.51 48.84 17.26
N TYR A 765 19.17 48.07 16.24
CA TYR A 765 18.75 48.58 14.93
C TYR A 765 17.68 47.68 14.32
N ARG A 766 16.69 48.30 13.68
CA ARG A 766 15.76 47.64 12.77
C ARG A 766 15.44 48.56 11.60
N GLY A 767 15.68 48.10 10.37
CA GLY A 767 15.48 48.90 9.16
C GLY A 767 15.86 48.13 7.89
N SER A 768 15.61 48.72 6.73
CA SER A 768 15.84 48.09 5.41
C SER A 768 17.26 48.27 4.85
N GLU A 769 18.11 49.06 5.51
CA GLU A 769 19.46 49.35 5.04
C GLU A 769 20.43 48.25 5.50
N THR A 770 21.55 48.09 4.79
CA THR A 770 22.58 47.08 5.09
C THR A 770 23.74 47.63 5.93
N ASN A 771 23.50 48.70 6.69
CA ASN A 771 24.46 49.34 7.58
C ASN A 771 23.74 50.03 8.75
N CYS A 772 24.44 50.26 9.86
CA CYS A 772 23.96 51.13 10.94
C CYS A 772 25.10 51.75 11.75
N SER A 773 24.86 52.93 12.32
CA SER A 773 25.78 53.59 13.25
C SER A 773 25.31 53.38 14.69
N ILE A 774 26.25 53.11 15.60
CA ILE A 774 25.98 52.85 17.02
C ILE A 774 26.78 53.86 17.83
N ASP A 775 26.10 54.67 18.65
CA ASP A 775 26.70 55.68 19.52
C ASP A 775 26.67 55.25 21.01
N ARG A 776 27.22 56.11 21.89
CA ARG A 776 27.16 55.97 23.37
C ARG A 776 27.77 54.68 23.94
N LEU A 777 28.63 54.02 23.18
CA LEU A 777 29.38 52.86 23.67
C LEU A 777 30.35 53.28 24.78
N THR A 778 30.65 52.35 25.68
CA THR A 778 31.64 52.54 26.74
C THR A 778 33.05 52.32 26.16
N PRO A 779 34.02 53.22 26.39
CA PRO A 779 35.41 53.02 25.98
C PRO A 779 36.08 51.83 26.68
N PHE A 780 36.98 51.16 25.98
CA PHE A 780 37.68 49.93 26.40
C PHE A 780 36.73 48.81 26.89
N THR A 781 35.61 48.62 26.19
CA THR A 781 34.61 47.59 26.47
C THR A 781 34.41 46.69 25.24
N PRO A 782 34.37 45.35 25.39
CA PRO A 782 34.06 44.45 24.29
C PRO A 782 32.56 44.45 24.00
N TYR A 783 32.21 44.55 22.72
CA TYR A 783 30.84 44.48 22.21
C TYR A 783 30.72 43.36 21.18
N PHE A 784 29.57 42.67 21.18
CA PHE A 784 29.29 41.51 20.35
C PHE A 784 28.02 41.74 19.54
N PHE A 785 28.14 41.70 18.22
CA PHE A 785 27.07 42.02 17.28
C PHE A 785 26.63 40.82 16.45
N ARG A 786 25.32 40.72 16.20
CA ARG A 786 24.73 39.79 15.24
C ARG A 786 23.62 40.47 14.45
N VAL A 787 23.45 40.08 13.18
CA VAL A 787 22.41 40.60 12.28
C VAL A 787 21.60 39.47 11.66
N CYS A 788 20.29 39.68 11.46
CA CYS A 788 19.43 38.77 10.73
C CYS A 788 18.52 39.54 9.77
N ALA A 789 18.13 38.90 8.66
CA ALA A 789 17.16 39.45 7.71
C ALA A 789 15.75 38.87 7.93
N THR A 790 14.71 39.60 7.52
CA THR A 790 13.30 39.20 7.59
C THR A 790 12.64 39.37 6.22
N ASN A 791 11.88 38.37 5.75
CA ASN A 791 10.99 38.48 4.58
C ASN A 791 9.54 38.07 4.95
N VAL A 792 8.64 37.96 3.97
CA VAL A 792 7.22 37.57 4.22
C VAL A 792 7.05 36.13 4.74
N ALA A 793 8.02 35.24 4.49
CA ALA A 793 8.01 33.87 5.01
C ALA A 793 8.57 33.78 6.45
N GLY A 794 9.29 34.81 6.92
CA GLY A 794 9.64 34.98 8.32
C GLY A 794 11.02 35.60 8.57
N ARG A 795 11.48 35.48 9.81
CA ARG A 795 12.82 35.88 10.26
C ARG A 795 13.84 34.80 9.90
N GLY A 796 14.89 35.18 9.20
CA GLY A 796 16.04 34.32 8.90
C GLY A 796 16.89 34.01 10.13
N ALA A 797 17.92 33.19 9.93
CA ALA A 797 18.90 32.91 10.97
C ALA A 797 19.78 34.13 11.28
N TRP A 798 20.41 34.12 12.45
CA TRP A 798 21.45 35.09 12.81
C TRP A 798 22.73 34.84 12.04
N SER A 799 23.42 35.93 11.68
CA SER A 799 24.83 35.91 11.28
C SER A 799 25.69 35.25 12.37
N ALA A 800 26.89 34.81 11.99
CA ALA A 800 27.93 34.60 12.98
C ALA A 800 28.20 35.92 13.75
N VAL A 801 28.54 35.79 15.04
CA VAL A 801 28.76 36.93 15.93
C VAL A 801 30.08 37.62 15.58
N ARG A 802 30.06 38.94 15.50
CA ARG A 802 31.25 39.80 15.38
C ARG A 802 31.56 40.42 16.73
N ASP A 803 32.76 40.21 17.24
CA ASP A 803 33.32 40.97 18.36
C ASP A 803 34.00 42.27 17.89
N VAL A 804 34.00 43.28 18.75
CA VAL A 804 34.87 44.46 18.65
C VAL A 804 35.23 44.94 20.05
N LEU A 805 36.44 45.47 20.23
CA LEU A 805 36.84 46.18 21.43
C LEU A 805 36.87 47.69 21.12
N THR A 806 36.12 48.50 21.86
CA THR A 806 36.21 49.96 21.73
C THR A 806 37.60 50.45 22.18
N PRO A 807 38.18 51.48 21.53
CA PRO A 807 39.43 52.08 21.96
C PRO A 807 39.39 52.59 23.41
N ARG A 808 40.59 52.74 24.00
CA ARG A 808 40.77 53.45 25.27
C ARG A 808 40.41 54.94 25.11
N ALA A 809 40.07 55.59 26.22
CA ALA A 809 39.78 57.03 26.27
C ALA A 809 40.38 57.70 27.52
N PRO A 810 40.42 59.04 27.59
CA PRO A 810 40.51 59.76 28.86
C PRO A 810 39.43 59.29 29.86
N PRO A 811 39.60 59.49 31.18
CA PRO A 811 38.66 58.97 32.17
C PRO A 811 37.28 59.64 32.09
N ALA A 812 36.25 58.99 32.62
CA ALA A 812 34.93 59.63 32.78
C ALA A 812 34.97 60.79 33.81
N ALA A 813 33.89 61.58 33.83
CA ALA A 813 33.70 62.62 34.85
C ALA A 813 33.66 62.03 36.28
N PRO A 814 34.47 62.54 37.23
CA PRO A 814 34.35 62.20 38.66
C PRO A 814 32.96 62.50 39.21
N SER A 815 32.48 61.67 40.13
CA SER A 815 31.10 61.74 40.64
C SER A 815 31.02 61.88 42.16
N ALA A 816 29.84 62.21 42.70
CA ALA A 816 29.58 62.33 44.14
C ALA A 816 30.55 63.28 44.90
N LEU A 817 30.88 64.41 44.28
CA LEU A 817 31.71 65.48 44.85
C LEU A 817 31.03 66.08 46.10
N ARG A 818 31.73 66.02 47.24
CA ARG A 818 31.31 66.53 48.55
C ARG A 818 32.43 67.33 49.20
N TYR A 819 32.09 68.21 50.14
CA TYR A 819 33.06 69.07 50.83
C TYR A 819 32.81 69.22 52.33
N GLU A 820 33.88 69.42 53.08
CA GLU A 820 33.87 69.92 54.46
C GLU A 820 34.58 71.29 54.50
N ALA A 821 34.01 72.27 55.21
CA ALA A 821 34.50 73.66 55.21
C ALA A 821 34.90 74.15 56.61
N THR A 822 36.08 74.77 56.72
CA THR A 822 36.49 75.64 57.84
C THR A 822 36.23 77.11 57.46
N ALA A 823 36.81 78.08 58.18
CA ALA A 823 36.76 79.50 57.79
C ALA A 823 37.77 79.85 56.68
N ASP A 824 38.75 78.98 56.44
CA ASP A 824 39.98 79.24 55.68
C ASP A 824 40.38 78.09 54.72
N SER A 825 39.62 76.99 54.72
CA SER A 825 39.91 75.80 53.92
C SER A 825 38.65 75.01 53.51
N LEU A 826 38.80 74.23 52.44
CA LEU A 826 37.83 73.25 51.95
C LEU A 826 38.53 71.88 51.81
N ARG A 827 38.03 70.85 52.49
CA ARG A 827 38.38 69.45 52.21
C ARG A 827 37.38 68.87 51.23
N LEU A 828 37.82 68.60 50.01
CA LEU A 828 37.03 68.05 48.91
C LEU A 828 37.23 66.53 48.83
N GLN A 829 36.16 65.78 48.57
CA GLN A 829 36.20 64.34 48.33
C GLN A 829 35.22 63.95 47.21
N TRP A 830 35.56 62.94 46.42
CA TRP A 830 34.70 62.46 45.32
C TRP A 830 34.78 60.92 45.19
N ARG A 831 34.03 60.37 44.23
CA ARG A 831 34.16 58.98 43.77
C ARG A 831 35.00 58.96 42.49
N ALA A 832 35.96 58.03 42.44
CA ALA A 832 36.77 57.79 41.26
C ALA A 832 35.90 57.42 40.04
N PRO A 833 36.14 58.00 38.85
CA PRO A 833 35.44 57.65 37.62
C PRO A 833 35.92 56.33 37.02
N ALA A 834 35.26 55.89 35.94
CA ALA A 834 35.78 54.84 35.08
C ALA A 834 37.09 55.28 34.42
N CYS A 835 38.11 54.41 34.45
CA CYS A 835 39.44 54.68 33.91
C CYS A 835 39.55 54.50 32.38
N HIS A 836 38.54 53.91 31.73
CA HIS A 836 38.46 53.72 30.28
C HIS A 836 39.71 53.05 29.66
N GLY A 837 40.28 52.10 30.40
CA GLY A 837 41.35 51.21 29.94
C GLY A 837 42.78 51.69 30.22
N ALA A 838 42.96 52.87 30.83
CA ALA A 838 44.27 53.35 31.27
C ALA A 838 44.16 54.00 32.66
N ASP A 839 45.10 53.68 33.55
CA ASP A 839 45.04 54.05 34.97
C ASP A 839 45.00 55.57 35.19
N ILE A 840 44.18 55.99 36.15
CA ILE A 840 44.12 57.39 36.59
C ILE A 840 45.45 57.72 37.25
N LEU A 841 46.11 58.78 36.78
CA LEU A 841 47.39 59.25 37.29
C LEU A 841 47.20 60.25 38.43
N HIS A 842 46.29 61.20 38.25
CA HIS A 842 45.87 62.19 39.24
C HIS A 842 44.52 62.82 38.86
N TYR A 843 44.00 63.69 39.72
CA TYR A 843 42.84 64.54 39.45
C TYR A 843 43.28 66.00 39.35
N ARG A 844 42.61 66.76 38.48
CA ARG A 844 42.65 68.21 38.45
C ARG A 844 41.42 68.78 39.16
N VAL A 845 41.65 69.64 40.13
CA VAL A 845 40.64 70.25 41.00
C VAL A 845 40.66 71.76 40.76
N GLU A 846 39.53 72.34 40.38
CA GLU A 846 39.35 73.80 40.32
C GLU A 846 38.52 74.29 41.51
N VAL A 847 38.96 75.40 42.12
CA VAL A 847 38.27 76.10 43.22
C VAL A 847 38.33 77.61 42.95
N GLY A 848 37.19 78.20 42.59
CA GLY A 848 37.15 79.56 42.06
C GLY A 848 37.90 79.63 40.72
N ASP A 849 38.81 80.59 40.59
CA ASP A 849 39.67 80.75 39.41
C ASP A 849 41.02 80.00 39.52
N ALA A 850 41.23 79.23 40.59
CA ALA A 850 42.48 78.51 40.85
C ALA A 850 42.35 77.00 40.55
N ALA A 851 43.34 76.45 39.84
CA ALA A 851 43.42 75.03 39.48
C ALA A 851 44.62 74.35 40.16
N PHE A 852 44.42 73.10 40.62
CA PHE A 852 45.42 72.31 41.34
C PHE A 852 45.35 70.84 40.91
N ASP A 853 46.50 70.18 40.78
CA ASP A 853 46.57 68.73 40.55
C ASP A 853 46.81 67.97 41.87
N THR A 854 46.29 66.74 42.00
CA THR A 854 46.46 65.90 43.19
C THR A 854 47.77 65.12 43.18
N GLU A 855 48.28 64.78 44.37
CA GLU A 855 49.43 63.89 44.55
C GLU A 855 48.98 62.43 44.35
N GLY A 856 48.93 62.03 43.08
CA GLY A 856 48.48 60.71 42.64
C GLY A 856 46.94 60.56 42.57
N PRO A 857 46.44 59.33 42.38
CA PRO A 857 45.01 59.05 42.14
C PRO A 857 44.16 59.00 43.42
N THR A 858 44.52 59.78 44.45
CA THR A 858 43.73 59.91 45.68
C THR A 858 42.49 60.77 45.42
N PRO A 859 41.26 60.28 45.67
CA PRO A 859 40.02 61.01 45.36
C PRO A 859 39.63 62.02 46.47
N GLU A 860 40.63 62.70 47.05
CA GLU A 860 40.42 63.81 47.96
C GLU A 860 41.51 64.89 47.84
N ARG A 861 41.17 66.14 48.17
CA ARG A 861 42.10 67.27 48.22
C ARG A 861 41.71 68.24 49.31
N LEU A 862 42.67 68.65 50.13
CA LEU A 862 42.56 69.83 50.98
C LEU A 862 43.00 71.07 50.18
N VAL A 863 42.23 72.15 50.27
CA VAL A 863 42.56 73.46 49.69
C VAL A 863 42.50 74.49 50.82
N GLU A 864 43.62 75.14 51.09
CA GLU A 864 43.81 76.08 52.22
C GLU A 864 44.07 77.51 51.70
N GLY A 865 43.93 78.51 52.58
CA GLY A 865 44.18 79.92 52.23
C GLY A 865 42.99 80.60 51.54
N LEU A 866 41.78 80.09 51.74
CA LEU A 866 40.54 80.64 51.19
C LEU A 866 40.00 81.78 52.09
N GLU A 867 39.21 82.69 51.52
CA GLU A 867 38.60 83.79 52.26
C GLU A 867 37.38 83.32 53.08
N PRO A 868 37.16 83.81 54.31
CA PRO A 868 36.00 83.45 55.13
C PRO A 868 34.65 83.91 54.56
N ASP A 869 33.61 83.08 54.77
CA ASP A 869 32.21 83.27 54.32
C ASP A 869 31.98 83.39 52.79
N VAL A 870 33.01 83.15 51.96
CA VAL A 870 32.97 83.23 50.49
C VAL A 870 32.51 81.91 49.87
N SER A 871 31.76 81.99 48.75
CA SER A 871 31.27 80.84 47.99
C SER A 871 32.12 80.59 46.74
N TYR A 872 32.80 79.45 46.70
CA TYR A 872 33.65 79.02 45.59
C TYR A 872 32.90 78.04 44.67
N ARG A 873 33.11 78.22 43.37
CA ARG A 873 32.78 77.23 42.32
C ARG A 873 33.82 76.10 42.40
N VAL A 874 33.38 74.84 42.41
CA VAL A 874 34.26 73.67 42.52
C VAL A 874 33.89 72.61 41.48
N ARG A 875 34.89 72.12 40.74
CA ARG A 875 34.76 70.97 39.83
C ARG A 875 36.06 70.17 39.79
N VAL A 876 35.96 68.88 39.47
CA VAL A 876 37.10 67.95 39.44
C VAL A 876 37.08 67.12 38.16
N ALA A 877 38.20 67.01 37.47
CA ALA A 877 38.41 66.09 36.34
C ALA A 877 39.50 65.07 36.70
N ALA A 878 39.48 63.89 36.08
CA ALA A 878 40.52 62.87 36.23
C ALA A 878 41.43 62.85 35.01
N LEU A 879 42.72 62.51 35.17
CA LEU A 879 43.70 62.45 34.10
C LEU A 879 44.35 61.06 34.01
N ASN A 880 44.44 60.48 32.81
CA ASN A 880 45.21 59.27 32.52
C ASN A 880 46.24 59.53 31.39
N GLU A 881 46.90 58.47 30.89
CA GLU A 881 47.92 58.57 29.83
C GLU A 881 47.40 59.20 28.50
N LEU A 882 46.08 59.20 28.29
CA LEU A 882 45.42 59.72 27.08
C LEU A 882 44.95 61.17 27.23
N GLY A 883 45.00 61.72 28.45
CA GLY A 883 44.71 63.12 28.73
C GLY A 883 43.76 63.34 29.89
N LEU A 884 43.31 64.59 30.01
CA LEU A 884 42.29 65.01 30.97
C LEU A 884 40.91 64.56 30.48
N GLY A 885 40.18 63.87 31.33
CA GLY A 885 38.79 63.48 31.13
C GLY A 885 37.81 64.62 31.38
N ASP A 886 36.52 64.30 31.32
CA ASP A 886 35.46 65.28 31.59
C ASP A 886 35.47 65.78 33.03
N TRP A 887 34.95 66.99 33.21
CA TRP A 887 34.75 67.60 34.52
C TRP A 887 33.51 67.02 35.22
N SER A 888 33.60 66.86 36.53
CA SER A 888 32.44 66.61 37.40
C SER A 888 31.39 67.71 37.24
N GLU A 889 30.16 67.37 37.58
CA GLU A 889 29.11 68.35 37.88
C GLU A 889 29.63 69.45 38.82
N GLU A 890 29.20 70.69 38.54
CA GLU A 890 29.68 71.88 39.26
C GLU A 890 29.06 71.96 40.65
N SER A 891 29.90 71.91 41.68
CA SER A 891 29.50 72.13 43.06
C SER A 891 29.78 73.56 43.51
N ARG A 892 29.03 74.05 44.50
CA ARG A 892 29.26 75.35 45.14
C ARG A 892 29.59 75.12 46.60
N ALA A 893 30.83 75.42 46.98
CA ALA A 893 31.35 75.21 48.33
C ALA A 893 31.59 76.55 49.03
N ARG A 894 30.93 76.76 50.18
CA ARG A 894 31.06 77.99 50.96
C ARG A 894 31.96 77.78 52.18
N THR A 895 32.97 78.62 52.36
CA THR A 895 33.75 78.70 53.61
C THR A 895 32.88 79.24 54.74
N ARG A 896 33.25 78.96 55.98
CA ARG A 896 32.49 79.43 57.16
C ARG A 896 32.82 80.89 57.49
N PRO A 897 31.91 81.64 58.13
CA PRO A 897 32.24 82.93 58.72
C PRO A 897 33.26 82.77 59.86
N PRO A 898 34.06 83.82 60.15
CA PRO A 898 35.05 83.79 61.22
C PRO A 898 34.39 83.79 62.62
N PRO A 899 35.04 83.20 63.64
CA PRO A 899 34.51 83.15 65.01
C PRO A 899 34.44 84.54 65.68
N PRO A 900 33.56 84.72 66.68
CA PRO A 900 33.20 86.04 67.22
C PRO A 900 34.31 86.75 68.01
N VAL A 901 34.13 88.07 68.16
CA VAL A 901 34.96 89.01 68.91
C VAL A 901 35.20 88.53 70.36
N PRO A 902 36.41 88.69 70.93
CA PRO A 902 36.72 88.26 72.29
C PRO A 902 35.86 88.95 73.37
N PRO A 903 35.49 88.23 74.44
CA PRO A 903 34.68 88.76 75.53
C PRO A 903 35.44 89.71 76.45
N ILE A 904 34.70 90.60 77.12
CA ILE A 904 35.24 91.57 78.09
C ILE A 904 35.47 90.87 79.43
N LEU A 905 36.67 90.99 79.99
CA LEU A 905 37.09 90.31 81.21
C LEU A 905 37.11 91.26 82.42
N ARG A 906 36.42 90.87 83.49
CA ARG A 906 36.20 91.64 84.73
C ARG A 906 36.74 90.85 85.93
N CYS A 907 36.95 91.52 87.07
CA CYS A 907 37.33 90.87 88.33
C CYS A 907 36.38 91.27 89.46
N SER A 908 36.02 90.31 90.33
CA SER A 908 35.30 90.59 91.58
C SER A 908 36.22 91.28 92.61
N PRO A 909 35.70 91.80 93.75
CA PRO A 909 36.53 92.41 94.79
C PRO A 909 37.74 91.54 95.18
N PRO A 910 38.97 92.08 95.16
CA PRO A 910 40.19 91.29 95.26
C PRO A 910 40.50 90.86 96.69
N ALA A 911 40.94 89.60 96.85
CA ALA A 911 41.47 89.09 98.11
C ALA A 911 43.01 89.14 98.11
N HIS A 912 43.62 89.11 99.30
CA HIS A 912 45.07 89.12 99.46
C HIS A 912 45.80 87.90 98.83
N ASN A 913 45.09 86.82 98.50
CA ASN A 913 45.69 85.57 97.98
C ASN A 913 44.99 84.95 96.75
N HIS A 914 43.95 85.60 96.21
CA HIS A 914 43.21 85.10 95.04
C HIS A 914 42.41 86.21 94.33
N LEU A 915 42.17 85.99 93.04
CA LEU A 915 41.27 86.78 92.20
C LEU A 915 40.18 85.86 91.61
N ARG A 916 39.02 86.41 91.29
CA ARG A 916 37.97 85.72 90.53
C ARG A 916 37.64 86.58 89.31
N LEU A 917 37.77 85.96 88.14
CA LEU A 917 37.57 86.61 86.85
C LEU A 917 36.24 86.15 86.26
N GLU A 918 35.49 87.08 85.69
CA GLU A 918 34.14 86.87 85.17
C GLU A 918 34.02 87.61 83.82
N TRP A 919 33.31 87.06 82.84
CA TRP A 919 33.24 87.65 81.49
C TRP A 919 31.89 87.47 80.81
N ASP A 920 31.58 88.43 79.95
CA ASP A 920 30.35 88.46 79.16
C ASP A 920 30.39 87.41 78.02
N ALA A 921 29.23 87.00 77.50
CA ALA A 921 29.15 85.94 76.49
C ALA A 921 29.12 86.49 75.06
N THR A 922 30.05 86.06 74.23
CA THR A 922 30.23 86.54 72.84
C THR A 922 29.90 85.45 71.83
N GLY A 923 28.61 85.19 71.61
CA GLY A 923 28.13 84.27 70.58
C GLY A 923 27.06 83.27 71.06
N THR A 924 26.61 82.44 70.13
CA THR A 924 25.64 81.35 70.33
C THR A 924 26.27 80.13 71.03
N GLU A 925 25.47 79.09 71.24
CA GLU A 925 25.93 77.80 71.80
C GLU A 925 27.05 77.16 70.95
N GLY A 926 27.93 76.36 71.58
CA GLY A 926 29.08 75.72 70.93
C GLY A 926 30.42 76.49 71.01
N VAL A 927 30.53 77.49 71.90
CA VAL A 927 31.75 78.29 72.11
C VAL A 927 32.43 77.95 73.45
N HIS A 928 33.75 77.68 73.41
CA HIS A 928 34.60 77.57 74.60
C HIS A 928 35.59 78.75 74.71
N TYR A 929 35.82 79.19 75.94
CA TYR A 929 36.73 80.28 76.27
C TYR A 929 38.11 79.75 76.67
N CYS A 930 39.16 80.50 76.34
CA CYS A 930 40.53 80.28 76.83
C CYS A 930 40.98 81.54 77.57
N VAL A 931 41.53 81.42 78.79
CA VAL A 931 42.07 82.54 79.58
C VAL A 931 43.52 82.26 79.96
N GLU A 932 44.37 83.26 79.83
CA GLU A 932 45.79 83.21 80.21
C GLU A 932 46.14 84.32 81.20
N MET A 933 47.12 84.07 82.07
CA MET A 933 47.65 84.99 83.09
C MET A 933 49.16 85.22 82.90
N ARG A 934 49.61 86.44 83.15
CA ARG A 934 51.02 86.82 83.37
C ARG A 934 51.19 87.35 84.80
N SER A 935 52.09 86.74 85.56
CA SER A 935 52.49 87.18 86.91
C SER A 935 53.37 88.44 86.85
N PRO A 936 53.47 89.24 87.93
CA PRO A 936 54.27 90.47 87.93
C PRO A 936 55.76 90.22 87.58
N ASP A 937 56.33 89.10 88.06
CA ASP A 937 57.72 88.71 87.77
C ASP A 937 57.88 87.98 86.41
N GLY A 938 56.78 87.74 85.68
CA GLY A 938 56.73 86.87 84.51
C GLY A 938 56.62 87.64 83.20
N ARG A 939 57.34 87.20 82.17
CA ARG A 939 57.29 87.82 80.82
C ARG A 939 56.15 87.27 79.95
N GLU A 940 55.77 86.01 80.15
CA GLU A 940 54.83 85.27 79.29
C GLU A 940 53.43 85.13 79.90
N PHE A 941 52.42 85.01 79.03
CA PHE A 941 51.08 84.58 79.40
C PHE A 941 51.02 83.04 79.45
N ARG A 942 50.36 82.48 80.47
CA ARG A 942 50.19 81.04 80.67
C ARG A 942 48.71 80.70 80.89
N PRO A 943 48.19 79.59 80.32
CA PRO A 943 46.78 79.22 80.45
C PRO A 943 46.38 78.97 81.91
N VAL A 944 45.31 79.63 82.35
CA VAL A 944 44.69 79.47 83.68
C VAL A 944 43.26 78.95 83.62
N TYR A 945 42.60 79.04 82.46
CA TYR A 945 41.28 78.44 82.23
C TYR A 945 41.07 78.03 80.77
N ARG A 946 40.35 76.93 80.55
CA ARG A 946 39.78 76.55 79.25
C ARG A 946 38.46 75.81 79.46
N GLY A 947 37.38 76.24 78.80
CA GLY A 947 36.05 75.63 78.91
C GLY A 947 34.90 76.61 78.59
N SER A 948 33.66 76.15 78.71
CA SER A 948 32.44 76.91 78.35
C SER A 948 31.86 77.78 79.46
N ALA A 949 32.37 77.71 80.69
CA ALA A 949 31.89 78.55 81.80
C ALA A 949 32.34 80.01 81.63
N ARG A 950 31.59 80.93 82.24
CA ARG A 950 31.76 82.39 82.11
C ARG A 950 32.58 83.03 83.25
N SER A 951 33.23 82.22 84.07
CA SER A 951 34.07 82.69 85.18
C SER A 951 35.12 81.65 85.60
N CYS A 952 36.19 82.12 86.25
CA CYS A 952 37.22 81.27 86.84
C CYS A 952 37.81 81.90 88.13
N LYS A 953 38.38 81.08 89.02
CA LYS A 953 39.02 81.55 90.27
C LYS A 953 40.50 81.18 90.31
N VAL A 954 41.36 82.20 90.24
CA VAL A 954 42.82 82.08 90.26
C VAL A 954 43.32 82.22 91.68
N LYS A 955 44.04 81.21 92.18
CA LYS A 955 44.47 81.07 93.60
C LYS A 955 45.99 81.11 93.72
N LYS A 956 46.50 81.23 94.96
CA LYS A 956 47.94 81.29 95.29
C LYS A 956 48.65 82.54 94.75
N LEU A 957 47.96 83.68 94.80
CA LEU A 957 48.55 84.97 94.48
C LEU A 957 49.23 85.55 95.73
N ARG A 958 50.19 86.47 95.54
CA ARG A 958 50.80 87.24 96.63
C ARG A 958 49.91 88.45 96.96
N GLU A 959 50.02 88.98 98.18
CA GLU A 959 49.32 90.21 98.56
C GLU A 959 49.94 91.45 97.91
N SER A 960 49.15 92.52 97.72
CA SER A 960 49.58 93.80 97.13
C SER A 960 50.38 93.65 95.81
N CYS A 961 49.93 92.76 94.92
CA CYS A 961 50.62 92.40 93.67
C CYS A 961 49.70 92.46 92.44
N ALA A 962 50.19 93.02 91.33
CA ALA A 962 49.47 93.16 90.06
C ALA A 962 49.66 91.94 89.12
N TYR A 963 48.56 91.42 88.57
CA TYR A 963 48.54 90.29 87.63
C TYR A 963 47.75 90.65 86.37
N ALA A 964 48.29 90.33 85.18
CA ALA A 964 47.66 90.65 83.89
C ALA A 964 47.02 89.41 83.24
N PHE A 965 45.88 89.58 82.58
CA PHE A 965 45.05 88.50 82.02
C PHE A 965 44.53 88.81 80.62
N ARG A 966 44.38 87.79 79.78
CA ARG A 966 43.74 87.89 78.44
C ARG A 966 42.84 86.70 78.13
N ILE A 967 41.83 86.89 77.29
CA ILE A 967 40.80 85.89 76.96
C ILE A 967 40.51 85.82 75.46
N ARG A 968 40.05 84.66 74.95
CA ARG A 968 39.44 84.52 73.62
C ARG A 968 38.30 83.53 73.60
N ALA A 969 37.44 83.65 72.59
CA ALA A 969 36.48 82.64 72.17
C ALA A 969 37.12 81.65 71.17
N ALA A 970 36.59 80.43 71.10
CA ALA A 970 36.92 79.40 70.11
C ALA A 970 35.73 78.44 69.95
N ASP A 971 35.57 77.83 68.78
CA ASP A 971 34.47 76.89 68.50
C ASP A 971 34.84 75.43 68.77
N GLU A 972 33.82 74.57 68.83
CA GLU A 972 33.95 73.12 69.04
C GLU A 972 34.66 72.36 67.91
N ARG A 973 34.83 72.96 66.72
CA ARG A 973 35.44 72.32 65.54
C ARG A 973 36.88 72.75 65.27
N GLY A 974 37.40 73.70 66.05
CA GLY A 974 38.83 74.04 66.13
C GLY A 974 39.17 75.50 65.82
N GLY A 975 38.21 76.29 65.33
CA GLY A 975 38.42 77.71 65.01
C GLY A 975 38.69 78.54 66.27
N ARG A 976 39.58 79.54 66.15
CA ARG A 976 40.09 80.32 67.28
C ARG A 976 39.92 81.81 67.01
N GLY A 977 39.13 82.49 67.83
CA GLY A 977 39.02 83.94 67.81
C GLY A 977 40.32 84.63 68.29
N PRO A 978 40.46 85.94 68.01
CA PRO A 978 41.60 86.72 68.48
C PRO A 978 41.57 86.88 70.01
N TRP A 979 42.72 87.19 70.60
CA TRP A 979 42.84 87.49 72.02
C TRP A 979 42.34 88.90 72.35
N SER A 980 41.78 89.07 73.55
CA SER A 980 41.56 90.38 74.15
C SER A 980 42.90 91.08 74.44
N GLU A 981 42.84 92.40 74.55
CA GLU A 981 43.91 93.16 75.19
C GLU A 981 44.14 92.68 76.65
N PRO A 982 45.37 92.80 77.19
CA PRO A 982 45.65 92.40 78.56
C PRO A 982 45.06 93.36 79.61
N VAL A 983 44.26 92.82 80.54
CA VAL A 983 43.67 93.56 81.67
C VAL A 983 44.41 93.20 82.96
N THR A 984 44.76 94.19 83.79
CA THR A 984 45.54 94.00 85.03
C THR A 984 44.68 94.19 86.28
N PHE A 985 44.85 93.33 87.28
CA PHE A 985 44.17 93.41 88.58
C PHE A 985 45.15 93.18 89.74
N GLU A 986 44.87 93.79 90.90
CA GLU A 986 45.72 93.77 92.10
C GLU A 986 45.07 93.07 93.28
N THR A 987 45.87 92.60 94.24
CA THR A 987 45.44 91.90 95.47
C THR A 987 45.52 92.78 96.72
N GLY A 988 44.61 92.59 97.70
CA GLY A 988 44.59 93.36 98.96
C GLY A 988 45.67 92.97 99.98
N SER A 989 45.64 93.57 101.19
CA SER A 989 46.69 93.49 102.24
C SER A 989 46.17 93.01 103.63
N ALA A 990 47.06 92.77 104.62
CA ALA A 990 46.73 92.13 105.91
C ALA A 990 46.94 92.94 107.24
N PRO A 991 46.28 92.55 108.37
CA PRO A 991 46.32 93.26 109.68
C PRO A 991 47.61 93.06 110.53
N PRO A 992 47.81 93.86 111.62
CA PRO A 992 49.02 93.82 112.47
C PRO A 992 48.96 92.87 113.70
N PRO A 993 50.12 92.53 114.32
CA PRO A 993 50.23 91.69 115.52
C PRO A 993 50.05 92.45 116.86
N ALA A 994 50.09 91.72 117.99
CA ALA A 994 49.76 92.22 119.33
C ALA A 994 51.00 92.56 120.21
N PRO A 995 50.97 93.62 121.05
CA PRO A 995 52.07 93.98 121.96
C PRO A 995 52.25 93.07 123.19
N ARG A 996 53.42 93.16 123.84
CA ARG A 996 53.70 92.55 125.14
C ARG A 996 53.10 93.34 126.31
N ALA A 997 53.07 92.72 127.50
CA ALA A 997 52.53 93.32 128.71
C ALA A 997 53.37 94.52 129.19
N PRO A 998 52.74 95.63 129.65
CA PRO A 998 53.47 96.82 130.09
C PRO A 998 54.16 96.62 131.44
N VAL A 999 55.28 97.32 131.65
CA VAL A 999 56.02 97.37 132.92
C VAL A 999 55.50 98.52 133.78
N LEU A 1000 55.41 98.32 135.10
CA LEU A 1000 54.92 99.32 136.07
C LEU A 1000 55.97 99.60 137.16
N GLN A 1001 56.26 100.88 137.41
CA GLN A 1001 57.21 101.32 138.43
C GLN A 1001 56.63 102.45 139.30
N LEU A 1002 56.53 102.25 140.62
CA LEU A 1002 56.15 103.31 141.55
C LEU A 1002 57.30 104.33 141.69
N LEU A 1003 57.01 105.61 141.49
CA LEU A 1003 57.99 106.72 141.60
C LEU A 1003 57.83 107.50 142.90
N ALA A 1004 56.59 107.67 143.38
CA ALA A 1004 56.26 108.34 144.64
C ALA A 1004 54.95 107.75 145.21
N PRO A 1005 54.58 108.05 146.48
CA PRO A 1005 53.35 107.52 147.10
C PRO A 1005 52.03 107.83 146.40
N ARG A 1006 52.03 108.70 145.37
CA ARG A 1006 50.88 109.01 144.50
C ARG A 1006 51.19 108.97 143.00
N LEU A 1007 52.30 108.36 142.57
CA LEU A 1007 52.77 108.43 141.18
C LEU A 1007 53.49 107.15 140.73
N ALA A 1008 53.18 106.67 139.54
CA ALA A 1008 53.89 105.58 138.86
C ALA A 1008 54.16 105.87 137.37
N LEU A 1009 55.05 105.09 136.77
CA LEU A 1009 55.33 105.05 135.34
C LEU A 1009 54.90 103.69 134.75
N VAL A 1010 54.34 103.73 133.54
CA VAL A 1010 53.96 102.60 132.69
C VAL A 1010 54.83 102.62 131.43
N GLN A 1011 55.33 101.47 130.94
CA GLN A 1011 56.14 101.39 129.71
C GLN A 1011 55.85 100.11 128.88
N TRP A 1012 55.98 100.11 127.55
CA TRP A 1012 55.73 98.94 126.67
C TRP A 1012 56.65 98.87 125.42
N ASP A 1013 56.59 97.74 124.69
CA ASP A 1013 57.40 97.45 123.49
C ASP A 1013 56.90 98.21 122.24
N VAL A 1014 57.81 98.53 121.30
CA VAL A 1014 57.51 99.12 119.97
C VAL A 1014 57.17 98.02 118.94
N ILE A 1015 56.22 98.33 118.06
CA ILE A 1015 55.89 97.66 116.79
C ILE A 1015 55.92 98.72 115.68
N ASP A 1016 56.54 98.42 114.54
CA ASP A 1016 56.67 99.37 113.42
C ASP A 1016 55.31 99.74 112.80
N ASP A 1017 55.17 101.01 112.40
CA ASP A 1017 53.95 101.61 111.81
C ASP A 1017 52.65 101.34 112.57
N ALA A 1018 52.71 101.35 113.91
CA ALA A 1018 51.55 101.15 114.77
C ALA A 1018 51.39 102.21 115.87
N GLU A 1019 50.14 102.67 116.07
CA GLU A 1019 49.74 103.51 117.21
C GLU A 1019 49.25 102.64 118.39
N TYR A 1020 49.43 103.14 119.62
CA TYR A 1020 49.09 102.44 120.86
C TYR A 1020 47.87 103.02 121.56
N VAL A 1021 47.11 102.16 122.23
CA VAL A 1021 46.03 102.56 123.14
C VAL A 1021 46.23 101.87 124.49
N LEU A 1022 46.33 102.65 125.57
CA LEU A 1022 46.58 102.19 126.95
C LEU A 1022 45.32 102.37 127.81
N GLN A 1023 44.99 101.37 128.61
CA GLN A 1023 43.85 101.41 129.55
C GLN A 1023 44.25 100.99 130.96
N SER A 1024 43.69 101.65 131.98
CA SER A 1024 43.92 101.33 133.39
C SER A 1024 42.62 101.14 134.20
N ALA A 1025 42.70 100.39 135.29
CA ALA A 1025 41.63 100.13 136.27
C ALA A 1025 42.19 100.15 137.70
N ARG A 1026 41.32 100.33 138.72
CA ARG A 1026 41.69 100.33 140.16
C ARG A 1026 40.96 99.20 140.90
N GLY A 1027 41.69 98.26 141.46
CA GLY A 1027 41.16 97.00 142.01
C GLY A 1027 40.90 95.93 140.93
N LYS A 1028 40.65 94.69 141.34
CA LYS A 1028 40.55 93.53 140.44
C LYS A 1028 39.42 93.62 139.41
N ASP A 1029 38.27 94.15 139.81
CA ASP A 1029 37.00 94.04 139.06
C ASP A 1029 36.48 95.40 138.55
N ALA A 1030 37.35 96.42 138.49
CA ALA A 1030 37.00 97.73 137.95
C ALA A 1030 37.12 97.79 136.43
N LEU A 1031 36.23 98.57 135.79
CA LEU A 1031 36.24 98.81 134.35
C LEU A 1031 37.51 99.56 133.91
N PHE A 1032 38.22 98.98 132.94
CA PHE A 1032 39.36 99.60 132.27
C PHE A 1032 38.92 100.89 131.55
N LYS A 1033 39.42 102.04 132.01
CA LYS A 1033 39.32 103.33 131.31
C LYS A 1033 40.56 103.56 130.46
N GLN A 1034 40.39 104.05 129.24
CA GLN A 1034 41.51 104.54 128.43
C GLN A 1034 42.17 105.74 129.13
N VAL A 1035 43.50 105.67 129.27
CA VAL A 1035 44.31 106.72 129.92
C VAL A 1035 45.35 107.32 128.98
N TYR A 1036 45.70 106.63 127.89
CA TYR A 1036 46.55 107.14 126.82
C TYR A 1036 46.14 106.56 125.47
N ALA A 1037 46.31 107.32 124.40
CA ALA A 1037 46.41 106.81 123.03
C ALA A 1037 47.36 107.71 122.23
N GLY A 1038 48.18 107.10 121.38
CA GLY A 1038 49.24 107.78 120.62
C GLY A 1038 50.44 106.87 120.35
N CYS A 1039 51.56 107.45 119.93
CA CYS A 1039 52.77 106.72 119.52
C CYS A 1039 53.85 106.57 120.59
N ASP A 1040 53.72 107.22 121.76
CA ASP A 1040 54.64 107.04 122.88
C ASP A 1040 54.56 105.62 123.45
N THR A 1041 55.67 105.12 123.99
CA THR A 1041 55.76 103.82 124.66
C THR A 1041 55.85 103.92 126.18
N GLN A 1042 55.53 105.09 126.76
CA GLN A 1042 55.50 105.29 128.20
C GLN A 1042 54.49 106.34 128.66
N PHE A 1043 53.92 106.15 129.84
CA PHE A 1043 52.86 107.00 130.40
C PHE A 1043 52.97 107.11 131.93
N ARG A 1044 52.65 108.29 132.51
CA ARG A 1044 52.65 108.49 133.97
C ARG A 1044 51.24 108.35 134.54
N LEU A 1045 51.11 107.53 135.57
CA LEU A 1045 49.85 107.27 136.27
C LEU A 1045 49.91 108.00 137.63
N GLU A 1046 49.22 109.13 137.72
CA GLU A 1046 49.28 110.05 138.87
C GLU A 1046 48.08 109.83 139.82
N GLU A 1047 47.97 110.66 140.87
CA GLU A 1047 46.91 110.63 141.89
C GLU A 1047 46.68 109.28 142.60
N LEU A 1048 47.70 108.41 142.66
CA LEU A 1048 47.54 107.09 143.28
C LEU A 1048 47.23 107.21 144.78
N GLU A 1049 46.29 106.40 145.27
CA GLU A 1049 45.95 106.35 146.70
C GLU A 1049 46.72 105.25 147.45
N ALA A 1050 47.16 105.55 148.67
CA ALA A 1050 47.85 104.60 149.53
C ALA A 1050 46.93 103.41 149.87
N GLY A 1051 47.43 102.18 149.71
CA GLY A 1051 46.65 100.95 149.81
C GLY A 1051 45.89 100.55 148.54
N GLY A 1052 45.90 101.35 147.46
CA GLY A 1052 45.24 101.03 146.20
C GLY A 1052 46.01 100.04 145.33
N GLU A 1053 45.30 99.09 144.70
CA GLU A 1053 45.80 98.28 143.58
C GLU A 1053 45.36 98.91 142.24
N TYR A 1054 46.25 98.97 141.25
CA TYR A 1054 45.98 99.45 139.89
C TYR A 1054 46.43 98.43 138.83
N VAL A 1055 45.72 98.35 137.71
CA VAL A 1055 45.91 97.35 136.63
C VAL A 1055 45.97 98.06 135.26
N VAL A 1056 46.89 97.70 134.35
CA VAL A 1056 47.09 98.42 133.07
C VAL A 1056 47.39 97.47 131.88
N ARG A 1057 46.91 97.78 130.65
CA ARG A 1057 47.14 97.02 129.39
C ARG A 1057 47.19 97.91 128.14
N VAL A 1058 47.78 97.44 127.04
CA VAL A 1058 47.95 98.20 125.77
C VAL A 1058 47.53 97.39 124.51
N CYS A 1059 47.22 98.02 123.38
CA CYS A 1059 47.12 97.36 122.05
C CYS A 1059 47.80 98.18 120.96
N ALA A 1060 47.90 97.64 119.73
CA ALA A 1060 48.51 98.27 118.56
C ALA A 1060 47.54 98.31 117.36
N VAL A 1061 47.58 99.38 116.55
CA VAL A 1061 46.69 99.61 115.39
C VAL A 1061 47.48 100.08 114.17
N ARG A 1062 47.20 99.51 112.98
CA ARG A 1062 47.84 99.91 111.70
C ARG A 1062 46.79 100.12 110.62
N GLY A 1063 46.76 101.29 109.99
CA GLY A 1063 45.87 101.59 108.86
C GLY A 1063 44.37 101.42 109.18
N GLY A 1064 43.96 101.71 110.42
CA GLY A 1064 42.58 101.49 110.91
C GLY A 1064 42.24 100.04 111.26
N LEU A 1065 43.12 99.07 110.97
CA LEU A 1065 42.98 97.68 111.40
C LEU A 1065 43.64 97.49 112.77
N ALA A 1066 42.83 97.28 113.80
CA ALA A 1066 43.29 97.05 115.16
C ALA A 1066 43.83 95.61 115.34
N GLY A 1067 45.01 95.49 115.95
CA GLY A 1067 45.54 94.23 116.47
C GLY A 1067 44.93 93.86 117.82
N ALA A 1068 45.34 92.72 118.37
CA ALA A 1068 44.85 92.28 119.68
C ALA A 1068 45.55 93.00 120.86
N TRP A 1069 44.91 92.98 122.03
CA TRP A 1069 45.39 93.59 123.27
C TRP A 1069 46.48 92.75 123.96
N SER A 1070 47.39 93.42 124.66
CA SER A 1070 48.40 92.83 125.53
C SER A 1070 47.80 92.19 126.78
N ALA A 1071 48.57 91.31 127.42
CA ALA A 1071 48.30 90.91 128.79
C ALA A 1071 48.44 92.11 129.76
N PRO A 1072 47.67 92.14 130.88
CA PRO A 1072 47.68 93.25 131.83
C PRO A 1072 48.72 93.10 132.95
N ALA A 1073 49.25 94.22 133.43
CA ALA A 1073 50.17 94.31 134.59
C ALA A 1073 49.51 94.98 135.80
N ARG A 1074 50.08 94.81 137.01
CA ARG A 1074 49.52 95.23 138.31
C ARG A 1074 50.50 96.00 139.19
N LEU A 1075 49.99 96.92 140.01
CA LEU A 1075 50.73 97.79 140.94
C LEU A 1075 49.97 97.95 142.27
N LEU A 1076 50.68 98.02 143.40
CA LEU A 1076 50.11 98.24 144.75
C LEU A 1076 50.89 99.33 145.50
N VAL A 1077 50.20 100.23 146.21
CA VAL A 1077 50.82 101.38 146.91
C VAL A 1077 50.95 101.13 148.44
N PRO A 1078 52.16 101.19 149.04
CA PRO A 1078 52.39 100.82 150.45
C PRO A 1078 52.12 101.94 151.49
N VAL A 1079 52.13 101.56 152.78
CA VAL A 1079 51.85 102.42 153.96
C VAL A 1079 53.03 102.33 154.96
N PRO A 1080 53.48 103.42 155.61
CA PRO A 1080 54.75 103.44 156.37
C PRO A 1080 54.67 103.03 157.86
N ALA A 1081 55.76 102.43 158.37
CA ALA A 1081 56.03 102.12 159.78
C ALA A 1081 57.56 102.24 160.09
N ALA A 1082 57.97 102.05 161.36
CA ALA A 1082 59.31 102.42 161.87
C ALA A 1082 60.47 101.40 161.62
N ALA A 1083 61.71 101.87 161.83
CA ALA A 1083 63.02 101.29 161.44
C ALA A 1083 63.62 100.27 162.49
N PRO A 1084 64.86 99.66 162.38
CA PRO A 1084 66.04 100.03 161.54
C PRO A 1084 67.12 98.97 161.05
N ARG A 1085 68.03 99.42 160.13
CA ARG A 1085 69.52 99.18 159.99
C ARG A 1085 70.24 98.00 159.21
N VAL A 1086 70.59 98.26 157.92
CA VAL A 1086 71.92 98.26 157.18
C VAL A 1086 73.02 97.12 157.24
N ARG A 1087 73.46 96.56 156.05
CA ARG A 1087 74.87 96.51 155.46
C ARG A 1087 74.97 95.87 154.02
N ARG A 1088 76.18 95.66 153.41
CA ARG A 1088 76.49 95.50 151.92
C ARG A 1088 77.46 94.28 151.51
N PRO A 1089 78.24 94.20 150.36
CA PRO A 1089 77.96 93.50 149.05
C PRO A 1089 79.14 92.69 148.34
N ARG A 1090 79.07 92.40 146.98
CA ARG A 1090 80.14 92.24 145.87
C ARG A 1090 80.29 90.88 145.02
N PRO A 1091 81.04 90.75 143.85
CA PRO A 1091 80.55 90.11 142.56
C PRO A 1091 81.54 89.27 141.59
N ALA A 1092 81.17 89.01 140.29
CA ALA A 1092 81.97 88.60 139.03
C ALA A 1092 81.99 87.08 138.55
N ARG A 1093 82.31 86.57 137.32
CA ARG A 1093 82.53 86.99 135.85
C ARG A 1093 82.47 85.76 134.82
N PRO A 1094 82.52 85.89 133.43
CA PRO A 1094 82.21 84.81 132.40
C PRO A 1094 83.21 84.53 131.19
N LEU A 1095 82.85 83.62 130.21
CA LEU A 1095 83.37 83.28 128.79
C LEU A 1095 83.98 81.84 128.56
N PRO A 1096 84.22 81.25 127.33
CA PRO A 1096 83.61 81.25 125.94
C PRO A 1096 83.36 79.80 125.31
N ALA A 1097 83.33 79.56 123.95
CA ALA A 1097 82.76 78.31 123.30
C ALA A 1097 83.28 77.82 121.88
N ARG A 1098 83.01 76.53 121.45
CA ARG A 1098 82.79 75.98 120.03
C ARG A 1098 82.81 74.41 119.83
N HIS A 1099 81.87 73.78 119.06
CA HIS A 1099 82.03 72.75 117.94
C HIS A 1099 80.90 71.69 117.64
N ALA A 1100 80.49 71.58 116.34
CA ALA A 1100 80.24 70.42 115.42
C ALA A 1100 79.28 69.16 115.61
N ALA A 1101 78.36 68.97 114.61
CA ALA A 1101 78.14 67.79 113.70
C ALA A 1101 77.08 66.62 113.87
N LEU A 1102 76.48 66.27 112.69
CA LEU A 1102 76.00 64.96 112.12
C LEU A 1102 74.63 64.28 112.47
N LEU A 1103 73.91 63.77 111.43
CA LEU A 1103 72.88 62.70 111.45
C LEU A 1103 72.56 62.14 110.02
N MET A 1104 71.91 60.96 109.87
CA MET A 1104 71.78 60.21 108.59
C MET A 1104 70.52 59.30 108.44
N ALA A 1105 70.05 59.15 107.18
CA ALA A 1105 69.44 57.97 106.50
C ALA A 1105 68.04 57.35 106.85
N THR A 1106 67.13 57.40 105.85
CA THR A 1106 66.22 56.32 105.30
C THR A 1106 65.07 55.69 106.13
N GLY A 1107 63.99 55.13 105.53
CA GLY A 1107 63.54 55.10 104.12
C GLY A 1107 62.45 54.04 103.78
N PHE A 1108 61.88 54.11 102.56
CA PHE A 1108 61.10 53.07 101.80
C PHE A 1108 59.84 52.37 102.37
N LEU A 1109 58.67 52.56 101.72
CA LEU A 1109 57.67 51.48 101.47
C LEU A 1109 56.58 51.71 100.38
N VAL A 1110 56.62 52.75 99.54
CA VAL A 1110 55.47 53.10 98.63
C VAL A 1110 55.71 52.80 97.15
N LEU A 1111 56.89 52.29 96.77
CA LEU A 1111 57.27 52.09 95.36
C LEU A 1111 56.50 50.96 94.63
N ALA A 1112 55.77 50.11 95.36
CA ALA A 1112 55.14 48.90 94.80
C ALA A 1112 53.81 49.14 94.05
N VAL A 1113 53.08 50.24 94.32
CA VAL A 1113 51.69 50.40 93.85
C VAL A 1113 51.60 51.03 92.46
N LEU A 1114 52.57 51.88 92.07
CA LEU A 1114 52.53 52.63 90.81
C LEU A 1114 52.79 51.79 89.54
N VAL A 1115 53.32 50.57 89.69
CA VAL A 1115 53.55 49.64 88.57
C VAL A 1115 52.22 49.10 88.00
N ALA A 1116 51.17 49.02 88.83
CA ALA A 1116 49.88 48.42 88.44
C ALA A 1116 49.03 49.29 87.49
N VAL A 1117 49.31 50.59 87.37
CA VAL A 1117 48.46 51.53 86.62
C VAL A 1117 48.92 51.72 85.15
N LEU A 1118 50.15 51.32 84.82
CA LEU A 1118 50.75 51.54 83.49
C LEU A 1118 50.49 50.42 82.46
N LEU A 1119 49.78 49.35 82.84
CA LEU A 1119 49.57 48.15 82.00
C LEU A 1119 48.10 47.92 81.59
N GLN A 1120 47.27 48.97 81.52
CA GLN A 1120 45.84 48.82 81.18
C GLN A 1120 45.30 49.81 80.12
N ARG A 1121 46.15 50.23 79.16
CA ARG A 1121 45.71 50.89 77.91
C ARG A 1121 46.54 50.44 76.69
N LEU A 1122 46.44 49.15 76.38
CA LEU A 1122 46.76 48.62 75.05
C LEU A 1122 45.44 48.27 74.35
N VAL A 1123 45.15 48.95 73.24
CA VAL A 1123 44.08 48.61 72.29
C VAL A 1123 44.72 48.69 70.90
N GLU A 1124 44.60 47.59 70.17
CA GLU A 1124 44.75 47.37 68.73
C GLU A 1124 45.53 48.39 67.86
N PRO A 1125 46.52 47.87 67.12
CA PRO A 1125 46.68 48.24 65.72
C PRO A 1125 46.47 47.05 64.76
N ARG A 1126 45.95 47.38 63.59
CA ARG A 1126 45.66 46.52 62.42
C ARG A 1126 46.83 45.62 61.99
N ALA A 1127 46.47 44.44 61.52
CA ALA A 1127 46.89 43.92 60.21
C ALA A 1127 45.63 43.51 59.44
#